data_AF-A0A4P5VX76-F1
#
_entry.id   AF-A0A4P5VX76-F1
#
_cell.length_a   1.000
_cell.length_b   1.000
_cell.length_c   1.000
_cell.angle_alpha   90.00
_cell.angle_beta   90.00
_cell.angle_gamma   90.00
#
_symmetry.space_group_name_H-M   'P 1'
#
loop_
_entity.id
_entity.type
_entity.pdbx_description
1 polymer ?
#
loop_
_entity_poly.entity_id
_entity_poly.type
_entity_poly.pdbx_seq_one_letter_code
_entity_poly.pdbx_strand_id
1 'polypeptide(L)'
;MFLAWFAASAVAAELLAWVPAGVVHAGERVRVGLYCVDCGAILDPSRITVSGGTLSGQRANVDGTVWADVTAGLGERIELQAQVAGVPLRASLPLRPLATAPLTLSVPTDAALTDGSVEVQLTGLGPLTTDDVVLRASEGTVGPPRATPTGLAATVTFTADRIARPLLIGALDLRTPGSAPIVSTVRLRARHSGSVSAEKGSRLTLRIGARSFGPFVAGEDGTVNVAFESAPGENTYELLVADDLGNTQKLTQAVPNSTRPVLLAIDGRAELGRQVWLAAADARGAPWAGPAPTCRSGVGSPDAASEVGKARWRWEAPDLGSPGELPVGCTLGETSVMTRLSPAARVPAAIALRFYPDVLSADFPLAEVQASLIDAVGDRLPPVGLELSAARGTLRTTVAGDLVRGEYDGTAAAALGEDEIHAQWRLPTGEGAPARVELCTGKGEGGVVAVARVLDRAGRPLVGRLARALVDQASLGDDLTDARGYVRWTLPAGGRGARIVAVSAEAARSEVLAIAGSVGAGCVVSAAPDRADLDARVRVPIRSGRVRQVFLEIEPRTLTLGPGATAEIRVRMLDSAGALVGDEPLTVQGSEGVVSAPVVAADGSLVAVFTPGAGAAARDVHITATTSAGTVATTLTVAPRPVRGMVSAGFGWVDNFSSVSSPFGSLSVDQGLPVPGLSLRLGAGVYGVDSTLDSSTGPVRVTGNFFPFDAGISLFNRGPRLTMGAGISLVLIPYSLSADFGGSDSFGGAGLAPPGVEARGSAGWRLGQTELYAEVGYLLFTAPNGAVSVAQNAGGVHVIVGYRLLY
;
A
#
# COMPACT_ATOMS: atom_id res chain seq x y z
N MET A 1 45.27 33.76 -24.82
CA MET A 1 46.05 32.75 -24.06
C MET A 1 45.24 32.27 -22.85
N PHE A 2 44.01 31.76 -23.08
CA PHE A 2 43.05 31.32 -22.04
C PHE A 2 42.42 29.95 -22.39
N LEU A 3 42.96 29.27 -23.40
CA LEU A 3 42.44 28.02 -23.98
C LEU A 3 43.36 26.80 -23.75
N ALA A 4 44.45 26.95 -22.99
CA ALA A 4 45.44 25.90 -22.76
C ALA A 4 45.42 25.31 -21.33
N TRP A 5 44.47 25.70 -20.48
CA TRP A 5 44.39 25.24 -19.08
C TRP A 5 43.27 24.23 -18.80
N PHE A 6 42.53 23.81 -19.83
CA PHE A 6 41.59 22.69 -19.76
C PHE A 6 42.19 21.36 -20.22
N ALA A 7 43.52 21.30 -20.42
CA ALA A 7 44.23 20.05 -20.65
C ALA A 7 44.40 19.28 -19.33
N ALA A 8 43.32 18.61 -18.97
CA ALA A 8 43.31 17.23 -18.52
C ALA A 8 44.16 16.87 -17.29
N SER A 9 43.61 17.16 -16.11
CA SER A 9 43.51 16.09 -15.10
C SER A 9 42.55 15.03 -15.66
N ALA A 10 43.02 14.24 -16.64
CA ALA A 10 42.32 13.04 -17.06
C ALA A 10 42.43 12.07 -15.88
N VAL A 11 41.50 12.21 -14.93
CA VAL A 11 41.24 11.17 -13.95
C VAL A 11 41.03 9.91 -14.78
N ALA A 12 41.85 8.88 -14.50
CA ALA A 12 41.84 7.65 -15.28
C ALA A 12 40.47 7.00 -15.10
N ALA A 13 39.56 7.23 -16.05
CA ALA A 13 38.26 6.59 -16.10
C ALA A 13 38.47 5.07 -16.04
N GLU A 14 37.80 4.42 -15.09
CA GLU A 14 37.90 2.98 -14.89
C GLU A 14 36.53 2.34 -15.14
N LEU A 15 36.52 1.21 -15.85
CA LEU A 15 35.32 0.40 -16.01
C LEU A 15 35.33 -0.68 -14.92
N LEU A 16 34.37 -0.61 -14.01
CA LEU A 16 34.11 -1.69 -13.07
C LEU A 16 33.13 -2.67 -13.69
N ALA A 17 33.46 -3.96 -13.60
CA ALA A 17 32.55 -5.05 -13.87
C ALA A 17 32.36 -5.88 -12.60
N TRP A 18 31.13 -6.28 -12.31
CA TRP A 18 30.82 -7.20 -11.22
C TRP A 18 29.71 -8.16 -11.62
N VAL A 19 29.61 -9.28 -10.90
CA VAL A 19 28.60 -10.30 -11.13
C VAL A 19 27.83 -10.50 -9.84
N PRO A 20 26.50 -10.32 -9.79
CA PRO A 20 25.72 -10.47 -8.56
C PRO A 20 25.90 -11.82 -7.87
N ALA A 21 26.03 -12.90 -8.65
CA ALA A 21 26.32 -14.25 -8.16
C ALA A 21 27.79 -14.44 -7.70
N GLY A 22 28.65 -13.44 -7.90
CA GLY A 22 30.03 -13.34 -7.43
C GLY A 22 31.06 -14.22 -8.15
N VAL A 23 30.65 -15.31 -8.79
CA VAL A 23 31.53 -16.21 -9.54
C VAL A 23 30.93 -16.44 -10.91
N VAL A 24 31.78 -16.45 -11.94
CA VAL A 24 31.40 -16.85 -13.29
C VAL A 24 32.07 -18.17 -13.62
N HIS A 25 31.26 -19.17 -13.97
CA HIS A 25 31.75 -20.43 -14.49
C HIS A 25 31.73 -20.46 -16.01
N ALA A 26 32.62 -21.24 -16.62
CA ALA A 26 32.60 -21.48 -18.06
C ALA A 26 31.22 -22.01 -18.51
N GLY A 27 30.72 -21.53 -19.64
CA GLY A 27 29.40 -21.88 -20.18
C GLY A 27 28.20 -21.40 -19.36
N GLU A 28 28.41 -20.50 -18.39
CA GLU A 28 27.33 -19.90 -17.58
C GLU A 28 26.81 -18.65 -18.25
N ARG A 29 25.49 -18.48 -18.31
CA ARG A 29 24.93 -17.17 -18.64
C ARG A 29 24.81 -16.38 -17.34
N VAL A 30 25.70 -15.42 -17.18
CA VAL A 30 25.72 -14.51 -16.03
C VAL A 30 25.21 -13.15 -16.41
N ARG A 31 24.51 -12.50 -15.48
CA ARG A 31 24.21 -11.08 -15.58
C ARG A 31 25.38 -10.29 -15.00
N VAL A 32 26.03 -9.48 -15.83
CA VAL A 32 27.17 -8.64 -15.48
C VAL A 32 26.70 -7.20 -15.33
N GLY A 33 27.02 -6.57 -14.20
CA GLY A 33 26.88 -5.14 -14.01
C GLY A 33 28.13 -4.42 -14.47
N LEU A 34 27.95 -3.32 -15.18
CA LEU A 34 29.02 -2.44 -15.64
C LEU A 34 28.79 -1.02 -15.12
N TYR A 35 29.84 -0.40 -14.62
CA TYR A 35 29.80 0.99 -14.16
C TYR A 35 31.11 1.71 -14.47
N CYS A 36 31.00 2.97 -14.86
CA CYS A 36 32.14 3.80 -15.22
C CYS A 36 32.47 4.76 -14.08
N VAL A 37 33.60 4.54 -13.42
CA VAL A 37 34.06 5.37 -12.30
C VAL A 37 34.73 6.63 -12.85
N ASP A 38 34.30 7.79 -12.35
CA ASP A 38 34.83 9.12 -12.69
C ASP A 38 34.71 9.54 -14.17
N CYS A 39 33.83 8.89 -14.94
CA CYS A 39 33.71 9.13 -16.38
C CYS A 39 32.85 10.34 -16.76
N GLY A 40 32.06 10.88 -15.83
CA GLY A 40 31.14 12.01 -16.08
C GLY A 40 30.02 11.74 -17.09
N ALA A 41 29.96 10.55 -17.69
CA ALA A 41 29.02 10.15 -18.74
C ALA A 41 28.47 8.73 -18.49
N ILE A 42 27.24 8.49 -18.94
CA ILE A 42 26.56 7.19 -18.87
C ILE A 42 27.16 6.26 -19.93
N LEU A 43 27.36 4.98 -19.59
CA LEU A 43 27.80 3.95 -20.53
C LEU A 43 26.74 3.75 -21.64
N ASP A 44 27.18 3.76 -22.91
CA ASP A 44 26.33 3.42 -24.05
C ASP A 44 26.24 1.88 -24.16
N PRO A 45 25.08 1.26 -23.89
CA PRO A 45 24.96 -0.20 -23.93
C PRO A 45 25.36 -0.76 -25.29
N SER A 46 24.99 -0.09 -26.39
CA SER A 46 25.22 -0.57 -27.76
C SER A 46 26.70 -0.72 -28.15
N ARG A 47 27.60 -0.16 -27.34
CA ARG A 47 29.06 -0.19 -27.55
C ARG A 47 29.80 -1.13 -26.60
N ILE A 48 29.09 -1.95 -25.84
CA ILE A 48 29.73 -2.99 -25.02
C ILE A 48 30.02 -4.19 -25.91
N THR A 49 31.29 -4.60 -25.92
CA THR A 49 31.74 -5.84 -26.56
C THR A 49 32.30 -6.79 -25.50
N VAL A 50 32.19 -8.09 -25.77
CA VAL A 50 32.68 -9.15 -24.90
C VAL A 50 33.67 -9.99 -25.70
N SER A 51 34.81 -10.31 -25.10
CA SER A 51 35.70 -11.37 -25.58
C SER A 51 35.89 -12.43 -24.49
N GLY A 52 36.02 -13.69 -24.90
CA GLY A 52 35.95 -14.83 -23.97
C GLY A 52 34.53 -15.27 -23.60
N GLY A 53 33.50 -14.78 -24.30
CA GLY A 53 32.09 -15.14 -24.12
C GLY A 53 31.20 -14.59 -25.23
N THR A 54 29.89 -14.80 -25.13
CA THR A 54 28.87 -14.22 -26.01
C THR A 54 27.95 -13.29 -25.24
N LEU A 55 27.55 -12.19 -25.86
CA LEU A 55 26.67 -11.17 -25.29
C LEU A 55 25.26 -11.36 -25.86
N SER A 56 24.25 -11.50 -25.00
CA SER A 56 22.88 -11.82 -25.42
C SER A 56 21.82 -10.75 -25.09
N GLY A 57 22.15 -9.75 -24.26
CA GLY A 57 21.21 -8.70 -23.88
C GLY A 57 21.90 -7.58 -23.10
N GLN A 58 21.37 -6.37 -23.20
CA GLN A 58 21.91 -5.18 -22.52
C GLN A 58 20.79 -4.24 -22.08
N ARG A 59 20.93 -3.64 -20.90
CA ARG A 59 19.97 -2.66 -20.38
C ARG A 59 20.69 -1.60 -19.54
N ALA A 60 20.54 -0.34 -19.92
CA ALA A 60 20.99 0.79 -19.12
C ALA A 60 19.96 1.12 -18.03
N ASN A 61 20.45 1.50 -16.84
CA ASN A 61 19.66 1.97 -15.72
C ASN A 61 19.85 3.47 -15.48
N VAL A 62 18.95 4.03 -14.67
CA VAL A 62 18.93 5.47 -14.32
C VAL A 62 20.15 5.89 -13.49
N ASP A 63 20.74 4.97 -12.73
CA ASP A 63 21.93 5.21 -11.91
C ASP A 63 23.26 5.15 -12.70
N GLY A 64 23.18 5.02 -14.02
CA GLY A 64 24.35 4.93 -14.90
C GLY A 64 24.97 3.53 -14.99
N THR A 65 24.41 2.54 -14.29
CA THR A 65 24.81 1.13 -14.45
C THR A 65 24.27 0.57 -15.76
N VAL A 66 25.03 -0.31 -16.40
CA VAL A 66 24.55 -1.11 -17.54
C VAL A 66 24.61 -2.59 -17.17
N TRP A 67 23.49 -3.28 -17.29
CA TRP A 67 23.42 -4.73 -17.14
C TRP A 67 23.58 -5.39 -18.50
N ALA A 68 24.49 -6.36 -18.58
CA ALA A 68 24.72 -7.17 -19.76
C ALA A 68 24.54 -8.65 -19.41
N ASP A 69 23.78 -9.40 -20.21
CA ASP A 69 23.72 -10.85 -20.08
C ASP A 69 24.85 -11.46 -20.94
N VAL A 70 25.78 -12.17 -20.29
CA VAL A 70 26.99 -12.71 -20.90
C VAL A 70 27.05 -14.22 -20.66
N THR A 71 27.18 -15.01 -21.72
CA THR A 71 27.51 -16.43 -21.63
C THR A 71 29.02 -16.60 -21.69
N ALA A 72 29.61 -17.10 -20.60
CA ALA A 72 31.03 -17.36 -20.49
C ALA A 72 31.51 -18.45 -21.47
N GLY A 73 32.66 -18.24 -22.12
CA GLY A 73 33.35 -19.28 -22.88
C GLY A 73 34.22 -20.19 -21.99
N LEU A 74 35.04 -21.05 -22.62
CA LEU A 74 35.98 -21.97 -21.94
C LEU A 74 37.32 -21.31 -21.54
N GLY A 75 37.40 -19.97 -21.53
CA GLY A 75 38.62 -19.23 -21.22
C GLY A 75 38.91 -19.10 -19.72
N GLU A 76 40.01 -18.41 -19.38
CA GLU A 76 40.35 -18.06 -17.99
C GLU A 76 39.69 -16.75 -17.51
N ARG A 77 39.20 -15.92 -18.44
CA ARG A 77 38.60 -14.61 -18.15
C ARG A 77 37.63 -14.18 -19.24
N ILE A 78 36.67 -13.35 -18.87
CA ILE A 78 35.84 -12.55 -19.78
C ILE A 78 36.39 -11.13 -19.77
N GLU A 79 36.74 -10.62 -20.94
CA GLU A 79 37.12 -9.21 -21.10
C GLU A 79 35.93 -8.44 -21.67
N LEU A 80 35.43 -7.49 -20.89
CA LEU A 80 34.37 -6.57 -21.25
C LEU A 80 35.01 -5.25 -21.69
N GLN A 81 34.65 -4.78 -22.87
CA GLN A 81 35.09 -3.48 -23.37
C GLN A 81 33.88 -2.59 -23.59
N ALA A 82 33.89 -1.39 -23.03
CA ALA A 82 32.89 -0.35 -23.27
C ALA A 82 33.57 0.89 -23.86
N GLN A 83 32.79 1.75 -24.52
CA GLN A 83 33.29 3.06 -24.99
C GLN A 83 32.58 4.19 -24.26
N VAL A 84 33.35 5.12 -23.70
CA VAL A 84 32.83 6.36 -23.10
C VAL A 84 33.55 7.54 -23.72
N ALA A 85 32.79 8.44 -24.35
CA ALA A 85 33.32 9.59 -25.08
C ALA A 85 34.44 9.23 -26.10
N GLY A 86 34.35 8.05 -26.72
CA GLY A 86 35.34 7.56 -27.68
C GLY A 86 36.57 6.88 -27.07
N VAL A 87 36.71 6.86 -25.74
CA VAL A 87 37.78 6.16 -25.02
C VAL A 87 37.33 4.72 -24.72
N PRO A 88 38.06 3.68 -25.16
CA PRO A 88 37.75 2.31 -24.80
C PRO A 88 38.20 2.02 -23.36
N LEU A 89 37.27 1.57 -22.53
CA LEU A 89 37.52 1.12 -21.17
C LEU A 89 37.36 -0.40 -21.12
N ARG A 90 38.18 -1.06 -20.30
CA ARG A 90 38.19 -2.52 -20.20
C ARG A 90 38.02 -2.96 -18.75
N ALA A 91 37.28 -4.04 -18.57
CA ALA A 91 37.12 -4.73 -17.30
C ALA A 91 37.29 -6.23 -17.55
N SER A 92 37.96 -6.91 -16.62
CA SER A 92 38.21 -8.35 -16.71
C SER A 92 37.49 -9.07 -15.59
N LEU A 93 36.70 -10.08 -15.92
CA LEU A 93 36.06 -10.97 -14.95
C LEU A 93 36.77 -12.33 -14.99
N PRO A 94 37.34 -12.81 -13.86
CA PRO A 94 37.97 -14.12 -13.83
C PRO A 94 36.91 -15.21 -14.01
N LEU A 95 37.18 -16.16 -14.92
CA LEU A 95 36.39 -17.37 -15.06
C LEU A 95 36.94 -18.42 -14.11
N ARG A 96 36.07 -18.99 -13.27
CA ARG A 96 36.44 -20.19 -12.53
C ARG A 96 36.15 -21.40 -13.41
N PRO A 97 37.10 -22.34 -13.55
CA PRO A 97 36.76 -23.63 -14.12
C PRO A 97 35.61 -24.21 -13.32
N LEU A 98 34.68 -24.86 -14.01
CA LEU A 98 33.62 -25.61 -13.34
C LEU A 98 34.28 -26.60 -12.40
N ALA A 99 33.99 -26.45 -11.10
CA ALA A 99 34.40 -27.45 -10.13
C ALA A 99 33.83 -28.78 -10.59
N THR A 100 34.69 -29.78 -10.72
CA THR A 100 34.21 -31.15 -10.81
C THR A 100 33.62 -31.46 -9.45
N ALA A 101 32.35 -31.89 -9.43
CA ALA A 101 31.72 -32.35 -8.20
C ALA A 101 32.66 -33.35 -7.51
N PRO A 102 32.77 -33.34 -6.18
CA PRO A 102 33.54 -34.33 -5.44
C PRO A 102 32.79 -35.66 -5.38
N LEU A 103 32.23 -36.10 -6.52
CA LEU A 103 31.46 -37.30 -6.73
C LEU A 103 32.28 -38.21 -7.65
N THR A 104 32.35 -39.49 -7.30
CA THR A 104 32.89 -40.54 -8.15
C THR A 104 31.76 -41.46 -8.56
N LEU A 105 31.66 -41.71 -9.86
CA LEU A 105 30.71 -42.64 -10.45
C LEU A 105 31.48 -43.85 -10.95
N SER A 106 31.27 -44.99 -10.31
CA SER A 106 31.86 -46.27 -10.70
C SER A 106 30.82 -47.07 -11.47
N VAL A 107 31.14 -47.37 -12.72
CA VAL A 107 30.33 -48.19 -13.63
C VAL A 107 31.21 -49.27 -14.27
N PRO A 108 30.64 -50.43 -14.64
CA PRO A 108 31.39 -51.40 -15.44
C PRO A 108 31.77 -50.78 -16.79
N THR A 109 32.99 -51.03 -17.26
CA THR A 109 33.43 -50.53 -18.58
C THR A 109 32.69 -51.20 -19.73
N ASP A 110 32.34 -52.47 -19.56
CA ASP A 110 31.60 -53.29 -20.52
C ASP A 110 30.47 -54.02 -19.78
N ALA A 111 29.32 -54.19 -20.44
CA ALA A 111 28.21 -55.00 -19.97
C ALA A 111 27.55 -55.75 -21.13
N ALA A 112 27.04 -56.96 -20.90
CA ALA A 112 26.35 -57.70 -21.94
C ALA A 112 24.91 -57.19 -22.05
N LEU A 113 24.40 -57.00 -23.27
CA LEU A 113 23.02 -56.59 -23.49
C LEU A 113 22.00 -57.59 -22.92
N THR A 114 22.39 -58.86 -22.80
CA THR A 114 21.57 -59.93 -22.21
C THR A 114 21.30 -59.75 -20.72
N ASP A 115 22.14 -58.98 -20.02
CA ASP A 115 21.98 -58.74 -18.59
C ASP A 115 20.80 -57.79 -18.30
N GLY A 116 20.39 -57.01 -19.31
CA GLY A 116 19.27 -56.06 -19.25
C GLY A 116 19.42 -54.93 -18.23
N SER A 117 20.51 -54.92 -17.46
CA SER A 117 20.78 -53.93 -16.43
C SER A 117 22.26 -53.87 -16.05
N VAL A 118 22.67 -52.74 -15.47
CA VAL A 118 23.97 -52.58 -14.81
C VAL A 118 23.79 -51.94 -13.45
N GLU A 119 24.57 -52.36 -12.47
CA GLU A 119 24.67 -51.67 -11.19
C GLU A 119 25.73 -50.57 -11.27
N VAL A 120 25.41 -49.41 -10.71
CA VAL A 120 26.32 -48.27 -10.60
C VAL A 120 26.49 -47.88 -9.13
N GLN A 121 27.70 -47.45 -8.78
CA GLN A 121 28.04 -47.00 -7.44
C GLN A 121 28.46 -45.52 -7.48
N LEU A 122 27.95 -44.74 -6.54
CA LEU A 122 28.24 -43.33 -6.34
C LEU A 122 28.88 -43.15 -4.97
N THR A 123 30.04 -42.51 -4.93
CA THR A 123 30.71 -42.11 -3.69
C THR A 123 31.02 -40.62 -3.74
N GLY A 124 31.09 -39.94 -2.59
CA GLY A 124 31.44 -38.52 -2.57
C GLY A 124 32.08 -38.09 -1.26
N LEU A 125 32.46 -36.81 -1.16
CA LEU A 125 32.91 -36.23 0.10
C LEU A 125 31.74 -36.18 1.09
N GLY A 126 31.82 -36.98 2.15
CA GLY A 126 30.78 -37.11 3.17
C GLY A 126 29.64 -38.06 2.80
N PRO A 127 28.72 -38.34 3.75
CA PRO A 127 27.57 -39.19 3.50
C PRO A 127 26.69 -38.59 2.39
N LEU A 128 26.22 -39.47 1.48
CA LEU A 128 25.30 -39.14 0.41
C LEU A 128 23.90 -39.65 0.76
N THR A 129 22.90 -38.81 0.59
CA THR A 129 21.49 -39.19 0.64
C THR A 129 20.90 -39.24 -0.78
N THR A 130 19.75 -39.90 -0.94
CA THR A 130 19.08 -39.99 -2.25
C THR A 130 18.66 -38.64 -2.81
N ASP A 131 18.50 -37.62 -1.95
CA ASP A 131 18.14 -36.26 -2.34
C ASP A 131 19.34 -35.39 -2.75
N ASP A 132 20.56 -35.91 -2.54
CA ASP A 132 21.81 -35.23 -2.86
C ASP A 132 22.27 -35.44 -4.30
N VAL A 133 21.64 -36.35 -5.06
CA VAL A 133 22.10 -36.69 -6.42
C VAL A 133 20.94 -36.80 -7.41
N VAL A 134 21.19 -36.37 -8.65
CA VAL A 134 20.34 -36.71 -9.80
C VAL A 134 21.10 -37.67 -10.69
N LEU A 135 20.61 -38.90 -10.80
CA LEU A 135 21.18 -39.93 -11.68
C LEU A 135 20.30 -40.08 -12.92
N ARG A 136 20.94 -40.11 -14.09
CA ARG A 136 20.30 -40.27 -15.40
C ARG A 136 21.13 -41.17 -16.29
N ALA A 137 20.46 -41.82 -17.24
CA ALA A 137 21.08 -42.59 -18.29
C ALA A 137 20.57 -42.09 -19.66
N SER A 138 21.37 -42.24 -20.71
CA SER A 138 21.00 -41.81 -22.07
C SER A 138 19.85 -42.64 -22.65
N GLU A 139 19.64 -43.84 -22.13
CA GLU A 139 18.52 -44.71 -22.43
C GLU A 139 18.17 -45.57 -21.21
N GLY A 140 17.01 -46.21 -21.26
CA GLY A 140 16.55 -47.07 -20.18
C GLY A 140 15.96 -46.30 -18.99
N THR A 141 15.86 -46.97 -17.84
CA THR A 141 15.37 -46.42 -16.59
C THR A 141 16.41 -46.59 -15.49
N VAL A 142 16.60 -45.53 -14.71
CA VAL A 142 17.44 -45.56 -13.52
C VAL A 142 16.53 -45.88 -12.33
N GLY A 143 16.80 -46.99 -11.65
CA GLY A 143 16.12 -47.36 -10.41
C GLY A 143 16.43 -46.39 -9.26
N PRO A 144 15.60 -46.36 -8.21
CA PRO A 144 15.84 -45.49 -7.06
C PRO A 144 17.21 -45.79 -6.43
N PRO A 145 18.04 -44.77 -6.16
CA PRO A 145 19.30 -44.99 -5.47
C PRO A 145 19.05 -45.56 -4.07
N ARG A 146 19.86 -46.53 -3.66
CA ARG A 146 19.86 -47.15 -2.33
C ARG A 146 21.15 -46.79 -1.59
N ALA A 147 21.03 -46.47 -0.31
CA ALA A 147 22.20 -46.22 0.52
C ALA A 147 23.05 -47.51 0.68
N THR A 148 24.36 -47.36 0.58
CA THR A 148 25.37 -48.39 0.84
C THR A 148 26.37 -47.88 1.88
N PRO A 149 27.21 -48.75 2.49
CA PRO A 149 28.20 -48.30 3.47
C PRO A 149 29.20 -47.26 2.93
N THR A 150 29.39 -47.21 1.60
CA THR A 150 30.36 -46.35 0.93
C THR A 150 29.72 -45.18 0.16
N GLY A 151 28.39 -45.13 0.04
CA GLY A 151 27.68 -44.10 -0.72
C GLY A 151 26.29 -44.52 -1.18
N LEU A 152 26.01 -44.42 -2.47
CA LEU A 152 24.74 -44.82 -3.07
C LEU A 152 24.97 -45.84 -4.18
N ALA A 153 24.06 -46.79 -4.35
CA ALA A 153 24.01 -47.69 -5.49
C ALA A 153 22.70 -47.51 -6.25
N ALA A 154 22.70 -47.71 -7.57
CA ALA A 154 21.48 -47.75 -8.35
C ALA A 154 21.60 -48.79 -9.48
N THR A 155 20.47 -49.33 -9.91
CA THR A 155 20.41 -50.23 -11.07
C THR A 155 19.90 -49.43 -12.27
N VAL A 156 20.63 -49.45 -13.37
CA VAL A 156 20.18 -48.89 -14.65
C VAL A 156 19.71 -50.03 -15.53
N THR A 157 18.41 -50.08 -15.82
CA THR A 157 17.79 -51.08 -16.69
C THR A 157 17.69 -50.51 -18.10
N PHE A 158 18.09 -51.27 -19.12
CA PHE A 158 18.06 -50.85 -20.51
C PHE A 158 17.44 -51.94 -21.39
N THR A 159 17.06 -51.57 -22.61
CA THR A 159 16.48 -52.52 -23.55
C THR A 159 17.55 -53.51 -23.99
N ALA A 160 17.34 -54.79 -23.68
CA ALA A 160 18.10 -55.88 -24.28
C ALA A 160 17.76 -55.96 -25.77
N ASP A 161 18.70 -55.60 -26.63
CA ASP A 161 18.58 -55.72 -28.07
C ASP A 161 19.82 -56.43 -28.66
N ARG A 162 19.93 -56.43 -29.99
CA ARG A 162 21.07 -57.02 -30.71
C ARG A 162 22.01 -55.96 -31.30
N ILE A 163 21.94 -54.71 -30.84
CA ILE A 163 22.70 -53.60 -31.42
C ILE A 163 23.68 -53.09 -30.37
N ALA A 164 24.96 -53.37 -30.57
CA ALA A 164 26.00 -52.83 -29.70
C ALA A 164 25.96 -51.29 -29.74
N ARG A 165 26.06 -50.67 -28.57
CA ARG A 165 26.03 -49.20 -28.44
C ARG A 165 26.60 -48.74 -27.09
N PRO A 166 27.07 -47.50 -26.97
CA PRO A 166 27.44 -46.95 -25.68
C PRO A 166 26.19 -46.53 -24.90
N LEU A 167 26.26 -46.67 -23.58
CA LEU A 167 25.30 -46.15 -22.62
C LEU A 167 26.01 -45.09 -21.77
N LEU A 168 25.52 -43.86 -21.81
CA LEU A 168 26.01 -42.81 -20.92
C LEU A 168 25.20 -42.84 -19.63
N ILE A 169 25.91 -42.82 -18.51
CA ILE A 169 25.33 -42.67 -17.17
C ILE A 169 25.98 -41.45 -16.55
N GLY A 170 25.17 -40.54 -16.04
CA GLY A 170 25.66 -39.32 -15.42
C GLY A 170 24.96 -39.01 -14.12
N ALA A 171 25.73 -38.44 -13.20
CA ALA A 171 25.28 -38.05 -11.89
C ALA A 171 25.63 -36.59 -11.61
N LEU A 172 24.63 -35.83 -11.17
CA LEU A 172 24.79 -34.44 -10.73
C LEU A 172 24.79 -34.41 -9.20
N ASP A 173 25.86 -33.86 -8.60
CA ASP A 173 25.92 -33.63 -7.15
C ASP A 173 25.18 -32.34 -6.82
N LEU A 174 24.05 -32.52 -6.16
CA LEU A 174 23.16 -31.44 -5.83
C LEU A 174 23.62 -30.62 -4.61
N ARG A 175 24.61 -31.10 -3.85
CA ARG A 175 25.21 -30.38 -2.71
C ARG A 175 26.23 -29.34 -3.15
N THR A 176 26.70 -29.43 -4.40
CA THR A 176 27.63 -28.46 -5.01
C THR A 176 26.96 -27.81 -6.22
N PRO A 177 25.99 -26.88 -6.01
CA PRO A 177 25.28 -26.22 -7.10
C PRO A 177 26.24 -25.61 -8.13
N GLY A 178 25.93 -25.79 -9.41
CA GLY A 178 26.76 -25.28 -10.51
C GLY A 178 27.92 -26.18 -10.91
N SER A 179 28.25 -27.23 -10.14
CA SER A 179 29.24 -28.23 -10.58
C SER A 179 28.74 -29.03 -11.79
N ALA A 180 29.65 -29.31 -12.73
CA ALA A 180 29.32 -30.14 -13.88
C ALA A 180 29.07 -31.59 -13.44
N PRO A 181 28.11 -32.32 -14.04
CA PRO A 181 27.88 -33.70 -13.69
C PRO A 181 29.09 -34.57 -14.04
N ILE A 182 29.31 -35.60 -13.23
CA ILE A 182 30.20 -36.69 -13.61
C ILE A 182 29.45 -37.60 -14.59
N VAL A 183 30.13 -37.98 -15.67
CA VAL A 183 29.56 -38.83 -16.71
C VAL A 183 30.52 -39.97 -16.98
N SER A 184 29.98 -41.17 -17.10
CA SER A 184 30.72 -42.38 -17.44
C SER A 184 30.04 -43.12 -18.58
N THR A 185 30.83 -43.85 -19.36
CA THR A 185 30.35 -44.61 -20.50
C THR A 185 30.46 -46.10 -20.20
N VAL A 186 29.34 -46.81 -20.34
CA VAL A 186 29.28 -48.28 -20.35
C VAL A 186 29.20 -48.73 -21.80
N ARG A 187 30.04 -49.68 -22.21
CA ARG A 187 29.96 -50.27 -23.56
C ARG A 187 29.03 -51.48 -23.53
N LEU A 188 27.82 -51.32 -24.06
CA LEU A 188 26.86 -52.43 -24.14
C LEU A 188 27.21 -53.32 -25.33
N ARG A 189 27.61 -54.56 -25.03
CA ARG A 189 28.01 -55.56 -26.02
C ARG A 189 26.82 -56.38 -26.47
N ALA A 190 26.67 -56.54 -27.79
CA ALA A 190 25.61 -57.36 -28.37
C ALA A 190 26.13 -58.76 -28.63
N ARG A 191 25.38 -59.77 -28.18
CA ARG A 191 25.63 -61.17 -28.54
C ARG A 191 24.90 -61.48 -29.83
N HIS A 192 25.67 -61.86 -30.84
CA HIS A 192 25.17 -62.29 -32.14
C HIS A 192 25.23 -63.81 -32.23
N SER A 193 24.24 -64.38 -32.91
CA SER A 193 24.24 -65.79 -33.29
C SER A 193 23.74 -65.89 -34.73
N GLY A 194 24.42 -66.68 -35.55
CA GLY A 194 24.02 -66.93 -36.93
C GLY A 194 24.48 -68.30 -37.39
N SER A 195 23.89 -68.77 -38.48
CA SER A 195 24.30 -70.00 -39.17
C SER A 195 24.97 -69.64 -40.49
N VAL A 196 26.15 -70.16 -40.73
CA VAL A 196 26.87 -70.04 -42.01
C VAL A 196 26.91 -71.42 -42.66
N SER A 197 26.62 -71.50 -43.96
CA SER A 197 26.76 -72.75 -44.72
C SER A 197 28.21 -72.91 -45.19
N ALA A 198 28.81 -74.07 -44.94
CA ALA A 198 30.16 -74.44 -45.36
C ALA A 198 30.23 -75.95 -45.61
N GLU A 199 31.26 -76.43 -46.32
CA GLU A 199 31.44 -77.87 -46.52
C GLU A 199 31.68 -78.57 -45.17
N LYS A 200 31.17 -79.79 -45.00
CA LYS A 200 31.37 -80.63 -43.81
C LYS A 200 32.86 -80.66 -43.46
N GLY A 201 33.19 -80.43 -42.18
CA GLY A 201 34.59 -80.41 -41.71
C GLY A 201 35.29 -79.05 -41.80
N SER A 202 34.77 -78.12 -42.61
CA SER A 202 35.37 -76.77 -42.76
C SER A 202 35.51 -76.06 -41.41
N ARG A 203 36.66 -75.41 -41.21
CA ARG A 203 36.98 -74.60 -40.04
C ARG A 203 36.74 -73.12 -40.33
N LEU A 204 35.81 -72.53 -39.60
CA LEU A 204 35.47 -71.12 -39.68
C LEU A 204 36.08 -70.37 -38.50
N THR A 205 36.86 -69.33 -38.78
CA THR A 205 37.35 -68.38 -37.77
C THR A 205 36.74 -67.01 -38.04
N LEU A 206 36.07 -66.44 -37.05
CA LEU A 206 35.48 -65.10 -37.14
C LEU A 206 36.44 -64.08 -36.52
N ARG A 207 36.76 -63.01 -37.24
CA ARG A 207 37.59 -61.89 -36.75
C ARG A 207 36.78 -60.60 -36.72
N ILE A 208 36.82 -59.90 -35.59
CA ILE A 208 36.19 -58.59 -35.41
C ILE A 208 37.18 -57.68 -34.69
N GLY A 209 37.65 -56.65 -35.41
CA GLY A 209 38.82 -55.87 -34.99
C GLY A 209 40.03 -56.77 -34.73
N ALA A 210 40.60 -56.69 -33.53
CA ALA A 210 41.74 -57.51 -33.09
C ALA A 210 41.33 -58.87 -32.48
N ARG A 211 40.03 -59.11 -32.29
CA ARG A 211 39.51 -60.31 -31.62
C ARG A 211 39.22 -61.41 -32.63
N SER A 212 39.43 -62.65 -32.23
CA SER A 212 39.16 -63.84 -33.03
C SER A 212 38.29 -64.81 -32.25
N PHE A 213 37.27 -65.36 -32.90
CA PHE A 213 36.32 -66.31 -32.36
C PHE A 213 36.38 -67.61 -33.17
N GLY A 214 36.30 -68.76 -32.49
CA GLY A 214 36.45 -70.07 -33.12
C GLY A 214 37.85 -70.69 -32.87
N PRO A 215 38.25 -71.69 -33.67
CA PRO A 215 37.57 -72.16 -34.86
C PRO A 215 36.23 -72.84 -34.56
N PHE A 216 35.23 -72.57 -35.38
CA PHE A 216 33.97 -73.29 -35.43
C PHE A 216 34.05 -74.33 -36.55
N VAL A 217 33.48 -75.52 -36.36
CA VAL A 217 33.56 -76.60 -37.36
C VAL A 217 32.17 -76.86 -37.95
N ALA A 218 32.09 -77.01 -39.27
CA ALA A 218 30.83 -77.33 -39.95
C ALA A 218 30.35 -78.73 -39.59
N GLY A 219 29.08 -78.83 -39.18
CA GLY A 219 28.41 -80.08 -38.86
C GLY A 219 28.21 -80.99 -40.08
N GLU A 220 27.60 -82.15 -39.86
CA GLU A 220 27.32 -83.10 -40.95
C GLU A 220 26.32 -82.56 -41.99
N ASP A 221 25.49 -81.60 -41.59
CA ASP A 221 24.53 -80.88 -42.43
C ASP A 221 25.14 -79.68 -43.18
N GLY A 222 26.44 -79.44 -43.02
CA GLY A 222 27.14 -78.30 -43.62
C GLY A 222 26.82 -76.96 -42.95
N THR A 223 26.24 -76.94 -41.74
CA THR A 223 25.98 -75.69 -41.02
C THR A 223 27.01 -75.43 -39.92
N VAL A 224 27.42 -74.16 -39.80
CA VAL A 224 28.27 -73.65 -38.72
C VAL A 224 27.45 -72.66 -37.91
N ASN A 225 27.15 -72.99 -36.66
CA ASN A 225 26.54 -72.04 -35.73
C ASN A 225 27.65 -71.18 -35.11
N VAL A 226 27.69 -69.90 -35.48
CA VAL A 226 28.62 -68.93 -34.92
C VAL A 226 27.93 -68.13 -33.84
N ALA A 227 28.61 -67.94 -32.72
CA ALA A 227 28.21 -67.00 -31.68
C ALA A 227 29.39 -66.11 -31.34
N PHE A 228 29.17 -64.80 -31.34
CA PHE A 228 30.21 -63.82 -31.06
C PHE A 228 29.61 -62.58 -30.41
N GLU A 229 30.46 -61.77 -29.78
CA GLU A 229 30.05 -60.51 -29.18
C GLU A 229 30.66 -59.33 -29.93
N SER A 230 29.83 -58.38 -30.32
CA SER A 230 30.31 -57.10 -30.86
C SER A 230 30.29 -56.02 -29.80
N ALA A 231 31.32 -55.17 -29.83
CA ALA A 231 31.42 -53.99 -29.01
C ALA A 231 31.00 -52.74 -29.81
N PRO A 232 30.65 -51.63 -29.14
CA PRO A 232 30.32 -50.38 -29.80
C PRO A 232 31.45 -49.92 -30.74
N GLY A 233 31.09 -49.44 -31.92
CA GLY A 233 32.02 -49.05 -32.99
C GLY A 233 32.52 -50.14 -33.94
N GLU A 234 32.28 -51.43 -33.65
CA GLU A 234 32.62 -52.53 -34.56
C GLU A 234 31.51 -52.72 -35.61
N ASN A 235 31.75 -52.27 -36.84
CA ASN A 235 30.74 -52.26 -37.90
C ASN A 235 30.82 -53.45 -38.86
N THR A 236 31.92 -54.19 -38.85
CA THR A 236 32.15 -55.32 -39.74
C THR A 236 32.89 -56.44 -39.02
N TYR A 237 32.68 -57.67 -39.50
CA TYR A 237 33.44 -58.85 -39.10
C TYR A 237 33.87 -59.62 -40.33
N GLU A 238 34.99 -60.34 -40.22
CA GLU A 238 35.57 -61.16 -41.28
C GLU A 238 35.43 -62.63 -40.90
N LEU A 239 34.84 -63.41 -41.80
CA LEU A 239 34.78 -64.87 -41.72
C LEU A 239 35.90 -65.44 -42.57
N LEU A 240 36.79 -66.20 -41.95
CA LEU A 240 37.84 -66.97 -42.61
C LEU A 240 37.43 -68.44 -42.57
N VAL A 241 36.98 -68.97 -43.70
CA VAL A 241 36.57 -70.38 -43.85
C VAL A 241 37.72 -71.14 -44.48
N ALA A 242 38.25 -72.14 -43.79
CA ALA A 242 39.27 -73.05 -44.29
C ALA A 242 38.65 -74.43 -44.50
N ASP A 243 38.73 -74.99 -45.71
CA ASP A 243 38.30 -76.37 -45.97
C ASP A 243 39.31 -77.41 -45.44
N ASP A 244 38.98 -78.68 -45.53
CA ASP A 244 39.85 -79.78 -45.11
C ASP A 244 41.12 -79.94 -45.98
N LEU A 245 41.17 -79.28 -47.14
CA LEU A 245 42.33 -79.23 -48.04
C LEU A 245 43.24 -78.01 -47.76
N GLY A 246 42.85 -77.13 -46.83
CA GLY A 246 43.59 -75.93 -46.45
C GLY A 246 43.32 -74.70 -47.32
N ASN A 247 42.35 -74.74 -48.24
CA ASN A 247 41.94 -73.56 -49.00
C ASN A 247 41.16 -72.61 -48.10
N THR A 248 41.50 -71.32 -48.12
CA THR A 248 40.86 -70.30 -47.28
C THR A 248 40.03 -69.30 -48.10
N GLN A 249 38.78 -69.08 -47.70
CA GLN A 249 37.94 -68.00 -48.21
C GLN A 249 37.70 -66.94 -47.14
N LYS A 250 37.77 -65.66 -47.52
CA LYS A 250 37.47 -64.52 -46.66
C LYS A 250 36.15 -63.87 -47.06
N LEU A 251 35.23 -63.71 -46.12
CA LEU A 251 33.95 -63.03 -46.30
C LEU A 251 33.80 -61.91 -45.26
N THR A 252 33.56 -60.68 -45.71
CA THR A 252 33.30 -59.55 -44.80
C THR A 252 31.80 -59.29 -44.73
N GLN A 253 31.26 -59.22 -43.52
CA GLN A 253 29.85 -58.91 -43.28
C GLN A 253 29.70 -57.73 -42.32
N ALA A 254 28.57 -57.03 -42.40
CA ALA A 254 28.21 -55.97 -41.47
C ALA A 254 27.76 -56.56 -40.13
N VAL A 255 28.16 -55.90 -39.04
CA VAL A 255 27.65 -56.15 -37.69
C VAL A 255 26.55 -55.13 -37.39
N PRO A 256 25.38 -55.54 -36.89
CA PRO A 256 24.40 -54.59 -36.35
C PRO A 256 25.02 -53.76 -35.23
N ASN A 257 25.21 -52.47 -35.49
CA ASN A 257 25.85 -51.54 -34.58
C ASN A 257 25.19 -50.16 -34.70
N SER A 258 25.11 -49.41 -33.61
CA SER A 258 24.64 -48.04 -33.68
C SER A 258 25.72 -47.18 -34.32
N THR A 259 25.38 -46.42 -35.36
CA THR A 259 26.25 -45.39 -35.95
C THR A 259 25.95 -44.00 -35.41
N ARG A 260 24.87 -43.87 -34.63
CA ARG A 260 24.40 -42.60 -34.08
C ARG A 260 25.19 -42.24 -32.82
N PRO A 261 25.44 -40.94 -32.57
CA PRO A 261 25.93 -40.51 -31.28
C PRO A 261 24.89 -40.79 -30.19
N VAL A 262 25.34 -40.79 -28.94
CA VAL A 262 24.47 -40.95 -27.78
C VAL A 262 24.47 -39.63 -27.01
N LEU A 263 23.29 -39.16 -26.62
CA LEU A 263 23.09 -37.91 -25.90
C LEU A 263 22.42 -38.19 -24.55
N LEU A 264 23.04 -37.70 -23.48
CA LEU A 264 22.51 -37.71 -22.12
C LEU A 264 22.05 -36.30 -21.76
N ALA A 265 20.85 -36.18 -21.19
CA ALA A 265 20.36 -34.95 -20.56
C ALA A 265 20.10 -35.19 -19.08
N ILE A 266 20.59 -34.28 -18.24
CA ILE A 266 20.40 -34.27 -16.79
C ILE A 266 19.78 -32.93 -16.40
N ASP A 267 18.60 -32.98 -15.81
CA ASP A 267 17.94 -31.81 -15.24
C ASP A 267 18.73 -31.29 -14.04
N GLY A 268 19.22 -30.06 -14.14
CA GLY A 268 19.73 -29.30 -13.00
C GLY A 268 18.56 -28.70 -12.23
N ARG A 269 18.59 -28.79 -10.90
CA ARG A 269 17.57 -28.13 -10.07
C ARG A 269 17.64 -26.61 -10.20
N ALA A 270 16.48 -25.99 -10.04
CA ALA A 270 16.15 -24.66 -10.50
C ALA A 270 16.61 -23.49 -9.60
N GLU A 271 17.35 -23.76 -8.52
CA GLU A 271 17.87 -22.72 -7.60
C GLU A 271 18.87 -21.77 -8.27
N LEU A 272 19.55 -22.23 -9.33
CA LEU A 272 20.46 -21.43 -10.19
C LEU A 272 19.80 -21.07 -11.55
N GLY A 273 18.48 -21.18 -11.63
CA GLY A 273 17.76 -21.18 -12.90
C GLY A 273 17.53 -22.59 -13.43
N ARG A 274 16.54 -22.71 -14.31
CA ARG A 274 16.15 -23.97 -14.95
C ARG A 274 17.20 -24.34 -15.99
N GLN A 275 18.04 -25.34 -15.71
CA GLN A 275 19.14 -25.71 -16.59
C GLN A 275 19.17 -27.21 -16.91
N VAL A 276 19.67 -27.58 -18.09
CA VAL A 276 19.95 -28.96 -18.51
C VAL A 276 21.44 -29.10 -18.71
N TRP A 277 22.04 -30.11 -18.09
CA TRP A 277 23.38 -30.57 -18.41
C TRP A 277 23.31 -31.63 -19.49
N LEU A 278 24.19 -31.53 -20.46
CA LEU A 278 24.24 -32.42 -21.62
C LEU A 278 25.61 -33.06 -21.70
N ALA A 279 25.65 -34.33 -22.07
CA ALA A 279 26.88 -35.03 -22.41
C ALA A 279 26.64 -35.93 -23.61
N ALA A 280 27.65 -36.06 -24.46
CA ALA A 280 27.53 -36.90 -25.65
C ALA A 280 28.77 -37.77 -25.90
N ALA A 281 28.53 -38.92 -26.50
CA ALA A 281 29.57 -39.81 -27.00
C ALA A 281 29.28 -40.19 -28.45
N ASP A 282 30.34 -40.53 -29.18
CA ASP A 282 30.22 -41.13 -30.50
C ASP A 282 29.70 -42.58 -30.41
N ALA A 283 29.48 -43.20 -31.56
CA ALA A 283 29.04 -44.60 -31.68
C ALA A 283 29.96 -45.63 -30.99
N ARG A 284 31.20 -45.27 -30.64
CA ARG A 284 32.19 -46.16 -29.99
C ARG A 284 32.24 -45.94 -28.48
N GLY A 285 31.58 -44.89 -27.98
CA GLY A 285 31.63 -44.46 -26.59
C GLY A 285 32.74 -43.44 -26.28
N ALA A 286 33.45 -42.93 -27.30
CA ALA A 286 34.42 -41.86 -27.11
C ALA A 286 33.70 -40.51 -26.96
N PRO A 287 34.25 -39.54 -26.21
CA PRO A 287 33.64 -38.22 -26.08
C PRO A 287 33.39 -37.57 -27.44
N TRP A 288 32.17 -37.06 -27.65
CA TRP A 288 31.77 -36.42 -28.90
C TRP A 288 32.68 -35.24 -29.27
N ALA A 289 33.10 -35.18 -30.53
CA ALA A 289 33.99 -34.14 -31.07
C ALA A 289 33.32 -33.26 -32.13
N GLY A 290 32.02 -33.45 -32.39
CA GLY A 290 31.26 -32.65 -33.33
C GLY A 290 30.63 -31.41 -32.70
N PRO A 291 29.65 -30.77 -33.37
CA PRO A 291 29.00 -29.56 -32.86
C PRO A 291 28.22 -29.82 -31.57
N ALA A 292 27.96 -28.73 -30.82
CA ALA A 292 27.14 -28.74 -29.62
C ALA A 292 25.68 -29.15 -29.92
N PRO A 293 24.99 -29.81 -28.97
CA PRO A 293 23.56 -30.07 -29.10
C PRO A 293 22.75 -28.76 -29.07
N THR A 294 21.61 -28.76 -29.74
CA THR A 294 20.64 -27.65 -29.66
C THR A 294 19.47 -28.08 -28.79
N CYS A 295 18.97 -27.17 -27.95
CA CYS A 295 17.85 -27.44 -27.07
C CYS A 295 16.72 -26.47 -27.33
N ARG A 296 15.50 -26.94 -27.15
CA ARG A 296 14.27 -26.18 -27.30
C ARG A 296 13.34 -26.50 -26.14
N SER A 297 12.85 -25.46 -25.47
CA SER A 297 11.67 -25.59 -24.63
C SER A 297 10.40 -25.38 -25.46
N GLY A 298 9.24 -25.79 -24.94
CA GLY A 298 7.95 -25.59 -25.63
C GLY A 298 7.66 -24.14 -26.07
N VAL A 299 8.39 -23.16 -25.50
CA VAL A 299 8.28 -21.74 -25.81
C VAL A 299 9.67 -21.17 -26.11
N GLY A 300 9.99 -20.91 -27.38
CA GLY A 300 11.27 -20.32 -27.79
C GLY A 300 11.85 -20.93 -29.08
N SER A 301 12.85 -20.23 -29.63
CA SER A 301 13.73 -20.76 -30.69
C SER A 301 14.65 -21.84 -30.12
N PRO A 302 15.08 -22.82 -30.94
CA PRO A 302 16.18 -23.70 -30.57
C PRO A 302 17.45 -22.89 -30.36
N ASP A 303 18.09 -23.08 -29.21
CA ASP A 303 19.35 -22.42 -28.86
C ASP A 303 20.44 -23.47 -28.63
N ALA A 304 21.67 -23.16 -29.08
CA ALA A 304 22.81 -24.05 -28.86
C ALA A 304 23.19 -24.10 -27.38
N ALA A 305 23.50 -25.29 -26.88
CA ALA A 305 24.02 -25.46 -25.53
C ALA A 305 25.46 -24.92 -25.43
N SER A 306 25.79 -24.31 -24.30
CA SER A 306 27.09 -23.72 -24.03
C SER A 306 28.08 -24.78 -23.60
N GLU A 307 29.24 -24.86 -24.24
CA GLU A 307 30.23 -25.87 -23.89
C GLU A 307 30.84 -25.59 -22.51
N VAL A 308 30.87 -26.62 -21.67
CA VAL A 308 31.38 -26.57 -20.29
C VAL A 308 32.60 -27.49 -20.09
N GLY A 309 32.87 -28.34 -21.07
CA GLY A 309 34.03 -29.21 -21.13
C GLY A 309 33.92 -30.15 -22.33
N LYS A 310 34.97 -30.95 -22.58
CA LYS A 310 34.99 -31.89 -23.71
C LYS A 310 33.73 -32.76 -23.73
N ALA A 311 32.95 -32.63 -24.81
CA ALA A 311 31.69 -33.34 -25.02
C ALA A 311 30.63 -33.14 -23.93
N ARG A 312 30.68 -32.00 -23.23
CA ARG A 312 29.75 -31.63 -22.17
C ARG A 312 29.27 -30.20 -22.38
N TRP A 313 27.98 -30.00 -22.25
CA TRP A 313 27.34 -28.70 -22.43
C TRP A 313 26.36 -28.40 -21.30
N ARG A 314 26.07 -27.12 -21.12
CA ARG A 314 24.99 -26.63 -20.29
C ARG A 314 24.04 -25.82 -21.16
N TRP A 315 22.76 -26.04 -20.99
CA TRP A 315 21.71 -25.24 -21.59
C TRP A 315 20.83 -24.66 -20.50
N GLU A 316 20.58 -23.35 -20.54
CA GLU A 316 19.70 -22.67 -19.60
C GLU A 316 18.38 -22.39 -20.30
N ALA A 317 17.28 -22.75 -19.64
CA ALA A 317 15.95 -22.47 -20.15
C ALA A 317 15.67 -20.96 -20.07
N PRO A 318 14.99 -20.40 -21.08
CA PRO A 318 14.50 -19.03 -20.98
C PRO A 318 13.60 -18.88 -19.75
N ASP A 319 13.65 -17.72 -19.09
CA ASP A 319 12.71 -17.38 -18.04
C ASP A 319 11.33 -17.15 -18.67
N LEU A 320 10.46 -18.15 -18.56
CA LEU A 320 9.12 -18.12 -19.13
C LEU A 320 8.07 -17.62 -18.14
N GLY A 321 8.44 -17.29 -16.90
CA GLY A 321 7.49 -16.97 -15.83
C GLY A 321 6.49 -18.09 -15.50
N SER A 322 6.60 -19.26 -16.14
CA SER A 322 5.69 -20.38 -15.94
C SER A 322 6.22 -21.30 -14.83
N PRO A 323 5.42 -21.64 -13.82
CA PRO A 323 5.82 -22.42 -12.66
C PRO A 323 5.67 -23.93 -12.92
N GLY A 324 5.23 -24.32 -14.11
CA GLY A 324 5.03 -25.72 -14.47
C GLY A 324 6.36 -26.42 -14.81
N GLU A 325 6.32 -27.75 -14.84
CA GLU A 325 7.36 -28.55 -15.47
C GLU A 325 7.56 -28.07 -16.91
N LEU A 326 8.80 -27.79 -17.29
CA LEU A 326 9.12 -27.36 -18.65
C LEU A 326 9.67 -28.55 -19.43
N PRO A 327 8.95 -29.09 -20.42
CA PRO A 327 9.51 -30.08 -21.32
C PRO A 327 10.60 -29.42 -22.18
N VAL A 328 11.77 -30.05 -22.20
CA VAL A 328 12.93 -29.63 -22.98
C VAL A 328 13.34 -30.77 -23.88
N GLY A 329 13.36 -30.49 -25.19
CA GLY A 329 13.91 -31.39 -26.19
C GLY A 329 15.28 -30.90 -26.62
N CYS A 330 16.30 -31.76 -26.50
CA CYS A 330 17.64 -31.49 -26.99
C CYS A 330 17.98 -32.46 -28.13
N THR A 331 18.62 -31.95 -29.19
CA THR A 331 18.98 -32.73 -30.37
C THR A 331 20.48 -32.65 -30.67
N LEU A 332 21.02 -33.76 -31.15
CA LEU A 332 22.39 -33.90 -31.63
C LEU A 332 22.38 -34.77 -32.90
N GLY A 333 22.38 -34.12 -34.06
CA GLY A 333 22.15 -34.80 -35.33
C GLY A 333 20.76 -35.45 -35.35
N GLU A 334 20.71 -36.77 -35.57
CA GLU A 334 19.46 -37.56 -35.54
C GLU A 334 19.04 -38.00 -34.14
N THR A 335 19.88 -37.77 -33.13
CA THR A 335 19.61 -38.20 -31.75
C THR A 335 18.86 -37.11 -31.02
N SER A 336 17.80 -37.46 -30.33
CA SER A 336 17.05 -36.54 -29.48
C SER A 336 16.84 -37.11 -28.09
N VAL A 337 16.83 -36.24 -27.10
CA VAL A 337 16.49 -36.56 -25.71
C VAL A 337 15.46 -35.56 -25.23
N MET A 338 14.43 -36.08 -24.55
CA MET A 338 13.43 -35.27 -23.88
C MET A 338 13.69 -35.35 -22.38
N THR A 339 13.79 -34.20 -21.72
CA THR A 339 13.81 -34.11 -20.26
C THR A 339 12.73 -33.14 -19.80
N ARG A 340 12.39 -33.20 -18.51
CA ARG A 340 11.48 -32.25 -17.88
C ARG A 340 12.26 -31.51 -16.82
N LEU A 341 12.31 -30.19 -16.94
CA LEU A 341 12.89 -29.37 -15.91
C LEU A 341 11.85 -29.20 -14.80
N SER A 342 12.21 -29.67 -13.60
CA SER A 342 11.42 -29.42 -12.41
C SER A 342 11.28 -27.92 -12.20
N PRO A 343 10.11 -27.47 -11.71
CA PRO A 343 9.95 -26.06 -11.40
C PRO A 343 10.92 -25.61 -10.31
N ALA A 344 11.24 -24.32 -10.30
CA ALA A 344 11.90 -23.69 -9.16
C ALA A 344 11.12 -24.02 -7.89
N ALA A 345 11.84 -24.21 -6.79
CA ALA A 345 11.21 -24.29 -5.48
C ALA A 345 10.22 -23.12 -5.38
N ARG A 346 8.96 -23.43 -5.06
CA ARG A 346 7.93 -22.39 -5.02
C ARG A 346 8.19 -21.52 -3.80
N VAL A 347 8.75 -20.33 -4.05
CA VAL A 347 9.01 -19.34 -3.00
C VAL A 347 7.79 -18.42 -2.91
N PRO A 348 7.28 -18.13 -1.70
CA PRO A 348 6.26 -17.10 -1.52
C PRO A 348 6.70 -15.76 -2.12
N ALA A 349 5.88 -15.19 -2.98
CA ALA A 349 6.12 -13.90 -3.62
C ALA A 349 5.20 -12.79 -3.07
N ALA A 350 4.02 -13.15 -2.57
CA ALA A 350 3.09 -12.22 -1.96
C ALA A 350 2.20 -12.90 -0.90
N ILE A 351 1.56 -12.09 -0.05
CA ILE A 351 0.50 -12.53 0.85
C ILE A 351 -0.83 -12.07 0.27
N ALA A 352 -1.72 -13.02 0.00
CA ALA A 352 -3.11 -12.72 -0.34
C ALA A 352 -3.92 -12.62 0.96
N LEU A 353 -4.18 -11.38 1.40
CA LEU A 353 -4.98 -11.05 2.58
C LEU A 353 -6.41 -10.68 2.16
N ARG A 354 -7.40 -11.39 2.72
CA ARG A 354 -8.83 -11.17 2.48
C ARG A 354 -9.55 -10.97 3.82
N PHE A 355 -10.60 -10.17 3.77
CA PHE A 355 -11.37 -9.77 4.93
C PHE A 355 -12.86 -9.82 4.56
N TYR A 356 -13.70 -10.42 5.41
CA TYR A 356 -15.14 -10.53 5.16
C TYR A 356 -15.96 -10.38 6.45
N PRO A 357 -17.02 -9.54 6.47
CA PRO A 357 -17.38 -8.57 5.41
C PRO A 357 -16.34 -7.44 5.31
N ASP A 358 -16.26 -6.75 4.17
CA ASP A 358 -15.28 -5.68 3.90
C ASP A 358 -15.57 -4.36 4.65
N VAL A 359 -16.78 -4.23 5.20
CA VAL A 359 -17.19 -3.13 6.07
C VAL A 359 -17.91 -3.71 7.29
N LEU A 360 -17.50 -3.26 8.48
CA LEU A 360 -18.10 -3.67 9.74
C LEU A 360 -19.06 -2.63 10.29
N SER A 361 -19.94 -3.06 11.18
CA SER A 361 -20.74 -2.17 12.03
C SER A 361 -20.18 -2.19 13.45
N ALA A 362 -20.11 -1.03 14.12
CA ALA A 362 -19.71 -0.94 15.51
C ALA A 362 -20.64 -1.72 16.47
N ASP A 363 -21.88 -2.03 16.04
CA ASP A 363 -22.79 -2.90 16.80
C ASP A 363 -22.34 -4.37 16.84
N PHE A 364 -21.64 -4.81 15.79
CA PHE A 364 -21.16 -6.18 15.66
C PHE A 364 -19.86 -6.19 14.84
N PRO A 365 -18.74 -5.71 15.43
CA PRO A 365 -17.48 -5.52 14.70
C PRO A 365 -16.72 -6.85 14.55
N LEU A 366 -17.43 -7.92 14.20
CA LEU A 366 -16.87 -9.25 14.02
C LEU A 366 -16.68 -9.56 12.54
N ALA A 367 -15.53 -10.15 12.20
CA ALA A 367 -15.20 -10.51 10.84
C ALA A 367 -14.38 -11.79 10.77
N GLU A 368 -14.28 -12.31 9.56
CA GLU A 368 -13.33 -13.35 9.21
C GLU A 368 -12.20 -12.76 8.37
N VAL A 369 -10.97 -13.08 8.76
CA VAL A 369 -9.74 -12.74 8.04
C VAL A 369 -9.16 -14.02 7.47
N GLN A 370 -8.73 -13.99 6.21
CA GLN A 370 -8.02 -15.08 5.59
C GLN A 370 -6.71 -14.56 5.00
N ALA A 371 -5.62 -15.24 5.27
CA ALA A 371 -4.34 -14.97 4.64
C ALA A 371 -3.75 -16.24 4.05
N SER A 372 -3.19 -16.15 2.85
CA SER A 372 -2.48 -17.25 2.20
C SER A 372 -1.22 -16.72 1.55
N LEU A 373 -0.19 -17.57 1.51
CA LEU A 373 1.02 -17.31 0.75
C LEU A 373 0.75 -17.68 -0.70
N ILE A 374 1.09 -16.78 -1.62
CA ILE A 374 1.03 -17.06 -3.05
C ILE A 374 2.42 -16.94 -3.66
N ASP A 375 2.76 -17.87 -4.56
CA ASP A 375 3.99 -17.76 -5.34
C ASP A 375 3.87 -16.70 -6.44
N ALA A 376 4.92 -16.51 -7.23
CA ALA A 376 4.96 -15.50 -8.30
C ALA A 376 3.90 -15.74 -9.40
N VAL A 377 3.25 -16.90 -9.41
CA VAL A 377 2.25 -17.28 -10.42
C VAL A 377 0.83 -17.32 -9.82
N GLY A 378 0.70 -17.08 -8.52
CA GLY A 378 -0.58 -17.01 -7.82
C GLY A 378 -1.05 -18.35 -7.25
N ASP A 379 -0.24 -19.40 -7.33
CA ASP A 379 -0.55 -20.67 -6.65
C ASP A 379 -0.36 -20.51 -5.15
N ARG A 380 -1.26 -21.11 -4.36
CA ARG A 380 -1.18 -21.10 -2.89
C ARG A 380 -0.08 -22.02 -2.38
N LEU A 381 0.58 -21.59 -1.32
CA LEU A 381 1.65 -22.32 -0.64
C LEU A 381 1.27 -22.61 0.82
N PRO A 382 1.86 -23.64 1.45
CA PRO A 382 1.67 -23.90 2.87
C PRO A 382 2.00 -22.66 3.71
N PRO A 383 1.15 -22.23 4.67
CA PRO A 383 1.27 -20.94 5.35
C PRO A 383 2.29 -20.97 6.50
N VAL A 384 3.36 -21.77 6.38
CA VAL A 384 4.38 -21.91 7.42
C VAL A 384 5.09 -20.57 7.60
N GLY A 385 5.06 -20.04 8.83
CA GLY A 385 5.64 -18.73 9.18
C GLY A 385 4.76 -17.52 8.85
N LEU A 386 3.49 -17.72 8.45
CA LEU A 386 2.52 -16.64 8.23
C LEU A 386 1.77 -16.32 9.53
N GLU A 387 1.86 -15.08 9.96
CA GLU A 387 1.25 -14.55 11.18
C GLU A 387 0.22 -13.46 10.81
N LEU A 388 -0.92 -13.44 11.52
CA LEU A 388 -1.93 -12.39 11.40
C LEU A 388 -2.05 -11.64 12.73
N SER A 389 -2.13 -10.31 12.65
CA SER A 389 -2.33 -9.43 13.80
C SER A 389 -3.21 -8.25 13.42
N ALA A 390 -3.89 -7.65 14.40
CA ALA A 390 -4.66 -6.42 14.24
C ALA A 390 -3.97 -5.30 15.02
N ALA A 391 -4.04 -4.07 14.52
CA ALA A 391 -3.42 -2.94 15.20
C ALA A 391 -4.13 -2.61 16.53
N ARG A 392 -5.44 -2.84 16.64
CA ARG A 392 -6.23 -2.53 17.84
C ARG A 392 -7.16 -3.65 18.28
N GLY A 393 -7.86 -4.29 17.34
CA GLY A 393 -8.75 -5.41 17.62
C GLY A 393 -8.00 -6.67 18.06
N THR A 394 -8.76 -7.73 18.33
CA THR A 394 -8.17 -9.05 18.65
C THR A 394 -8.42 -10.03 17.52
N LEU A 395 -7.44 -10.89 17.25
CA LEU A 395 -7.49 -11.92 16.22
C LEU A 395 -7.21 -13.28 16.84
N ARG A 396 -8.10 -14.25 16.60
CA ARG A 396 -7.89 -15.65 16.95
C ARG A 396 -7.66 -16.46 15.69
N THR A 397 -6.44 -16.94 15.49
CA THR A 397 -6.02 -17.56 14.23
C THR A 397 -6.02 -19.09 14.32
N THR A 398 -6.34 -19.73 13.21
CA THR A 398 -6.29 -21.18 13.00
C THR A 398 -5.73 -21.46 11.61
N VAL A 399 -4.90 -22.50 11.48
CA VAL A 399 -4.36 -22.93 10.18
C VAL A 399 -5.31 -23.96 9.57
N ALA A 400 -5.79 -23.72 8.35
CA ALA A 400 -6.73 -24.57 7.63
C ALA A 400 -6.18 -24.92 6.24
N GLY A 401 -5.34 -25.96 6.16
CA GLY A 401 -4.71 -26.36 4.90
C GLY A 401 -3.64 -25.35 4.45
N ASP A 402 -3.88 -24.68 3.32
CA ASP A 402 -2.95 -23.73 2.68
C ASP A 402 -3.21 -22.25 3.07
N LEU A 403 -4.10 -22.00 4.04
CA LEU A 403 -4.46 -20.66 4.51
C LEU A 403 -4.50 -20.56 6.04
N VAL A 404 -4.27 -19.35 6.55
CA VAL A 404 -4.54 -18.95 7.94
C VAL A 404 -5.87 -18.23 7.98
N ARG A 405 -6.79 -18.71 8.82
CA ARG A 405 -8.10 -18.11 9.08
C ARG A 405 -8.08 -17.46 10.45
N GLY A 406 -8.52 -16.21 10.55
CA GLY A 406 -8.62 -15.44 11.78
C GLY A 406 -10.04 -15.01 12.06
N GLU A 407 -10.55 -15.27 13.26
CA GLU A 407 -11.75 -14.62 13.77
C GLU A 407 -11.35 -13.28 14.38
N TYR A 408 -11.79 -12.18 13.78
CA TYR A 408 -11.50 -10.82 14.20
C TYR A 408 -12.62 -10.25 15.06
N ASP A 409 -12.25 -9.63 16.18
CA ASP A 409 -13.12 -8.82 17.03
C ASP A 409 -12.57 -7.40 17.12
N GLY A 410 -13.26 -6.48 16.44
CA GLY A 410 -12.92 -5.07 16.33
C GLY A 410 -13.52 -4.17 17.40
N THR A 411 -14.03 -4.71 18.51
CA THR A 411 -14.68 -3.91 19.57
C THR A 411 -13.78 -2.75 20.06
N ALA A 412 -12.48 -2.97 20.20
CA ALA A 412 -11.52 -1.94 20.61
C ALA A 412 -11.25 -0.87 19.52
N ALA A 413 -11.49 -1.20 18.26
CA ALA A 413 -11.27 -0.30 17.12
C ALA A 413 -12.54 0.48 16.72
N ALA A 414 -13.72 0.03 17.15
CA ALA A 414 -15.01 0.59 16.76
C ALA A 414 -15.12 2.11 17.02
N ALA A 415 -14.60 2.60 18.14
CA ALA A 415 -14.62 4.02 18.47
C ALA A 415 -13.82 4.92 17.50
N LEU A 416 -12.88 4.35 16.75
CA LEU A 416 -12.04 5.07 15.78
C LEU A 416 -12.54 4.93 14.34
N GLY A 417 -13.58 4.12 14.13
CA GLY A 417 -14.19 3.92 12.81
C GLY A 417 -13.35 3.09 11.83
N GLU A 418 -12.16 2.63 12.23
CA GLU A 418 -11.29 1.79 11.41
C GLU A 418 -10.28 0.99 12.26
N ASP A 419 -9.86 -0.16 11.73
CA ASP A 419 -8.67 -0.90 12.17
C ASP A 419 -7.77 -1.25 10.97
N GLU A 420 -6.54 -1.64 11.26
CA GLU A 420 -5.60 -2.16 10.26
C GLU A 420 -5.23 -3.61 10.62
N ILE A 421 -5.49 -4.53 9.69
CA ILE A 421 -5.11 -5.94 9.81
C ILE A 421 -3.80 -6.14 9.06
N HIS A 422 -2.85 -6.77 9.73
CA HIS A 422 -1.49 -7.03 9.25
C HIS A 422 -1.33 -8.53 9.08
N ALA A 423 -0.82 -8.92 7.92
CA ALA A 423 -0.37 -10.27 7.64
C ALA A 423 1.14 -10.21 7.37
N GLN A 424 1.92 -10.88 8.20
CA GLN A 424 3.36 -10.91 8.12
C GLN A 424 3.81 -12.32 7.88
N TRP A 425 4.72 -12.51 6.93
CA TRP A 425 5.33 -13.80 6.70
C TRP A 425 6.83 -13.71 6.90
N ARG A 426 7.37 -14.70 7.62
CA ARG A 426 8.80 -14.85 7.86
C ARG A 426 9.23 -16.21 7.33
N LEU A 427 10.33 -16.23 6.59
CA LEU A 427 10.89 -17.52 6.17
C LEU A 427 11.27 -18.33 7.41
N PRO A 428 10.88 -19.62 7.46
CA PRO A 428 11.33 -20.52 8.53
C PRO A 428 12.86 -20.69 8.46
N THR A 429 13.50 -20.95 9.59
CA THR A 429 14.94 -21.20 9.64
C THR A 429 15.34 -22.38 8.74
N GLY A 430 16.40 -22.17 7.97
CA GLY A 430 16.99 -23.16 7.10
C GLY A 430 17.94 -24.10 7.83
N GLU A 431 18.32 -25.17 7.15
CA GLU A 431 19.24 -26.18 7.65
C GLU A 431 20.31 -26.51 6.62
N GLY A 432 21.43 -27.08 7.07
CA GLY A 432 22.54 -27.47 6.20
C GLY A 432 23.52 -26.33 5.90
N ALA A 433 24.25 -26.49 4.78
CA ALA A 433 25.29 -25.56 4.35
C ALA A 433 24.71 -24.35 3.59
N PRO A 434 25.37 -23.17 3.66
CA PRO A 434 25.05 -22.03 2.81
C PRO A 434 25.06 -22.40 1.34
N ALA A 435 23.92 -22.21 0.66
CA ALA A 435 23.80 -22.42 -0.77
C ALA A 435 23.78 -21.09 -1.54
N ARG A 436 23.27 -20.02 -0.92
CA ARG A 436 23.14 -18.70 -1.55
C ARG A 436 23.43 -17.59 -0.54
N VAL A 437 24.08 -16.53 -1.01
CA VAL A 437 24.20 -15.26 -0.30
C VAL A 437 23.44 -14.22 -1.12
N GLU A 438 22.43 -13.59 -0.54
CA GLU A 438 21.79 -12.41 -1.12
C GLU A 438 22.48 -11.19 -0.57
N LEU A 439 23.23 -10.47 -1.39
CA LEU A 439 23.96 -9.28 -0.97
C LEU A 439 23.34 -8.03 -1.58
N CYS A 440 23.17 -6.99 -0.77
CA CYS A 440 22.83 -5.69 -1.29
C CYS A 440 23.37 -4.52 -0.44
N THR A 441 23.33 -3.32 -1.01
CA THR A 441 23.87 -2.10 -0.39
C THR A 441 22.82 -1.00 -0.31
N GLY A 442 22.84 -0.25 0.78
CA GLY A 442 21.89 0.82 1.05
C GLY A 442 22.45 1.94 1.90
N LYS A 443 21.62 2.92 2.25
CA LYS A 443 21.98 4.02 3.14
C LYS A 443 21.66 3.66 4.59
N GLY A 444 22.64 3.80 5.48
CA GLY A 444 22.49 3.64 6.94
C GLY A 444 22.93 4.91 7.69
N GLU A 445 22.78 4.91 9.02
CA GLU A 445 23.06 6.07 9.90
C GLU A 445 24.52 6.57 9.84
N GLY A 446 25.46 5.74 9.37
CA GLY A 446 26.89 6.06 9.26
C GLY A 446 27.46 6.09 7.84
N GLY A 447 26.62 6.05 6.79
CA GLY A 447 27.08 5.98 5.39
C GLY A 447 26.42 4.87 4.59
N VAL A 448 27.15 4.28 3.65
CA VAL A 448 26.65 3.11 2.89
C VAL A 448 26.80 1.87 3.76
N VAL A 449 25.77 1.03 3.82
CA VAL A 449 25.79 -0.25 4.53
C VAL A 449 25.62 -1.40 3.55
N ALA A 450 26.38 -2.46 3.75
CA ALA A 450 26.22 -3.73 3.07
C ALA A 450 25.44 -4.67 3.98
N VAL A 451 24.37 -5.26 3.46
CA VAL A 451 23.54 -6.23 4.16
C VAL A 451 23.55 -7.51 3.33
N ALA A 452 23.93 -8.62 3.94
CA ALA A 452 23.85 -9.92 3.29
C ALA A 452 22.90 -10.83 4.04
N ARG A 453 22.18 -11.69 3.32
CA ARG A 453 21.38 -12.77 3.86
C ARG A 453 21.94 -14.10 3.39
N VAL A 454 22.28 -14.98 4.33
CA VAL A 454 22.77 -16.32 4.02
C VAL A 454 21.61 -17.30 4.05
N LEU A 455 21.42 -18.00 2.93
CA LEU A 455 20.30 -18.90 2.71
C LEU A 455 20.79 -20.32 2.46
N ASP A 456 20.01 -21.28 2.96
CA ASP A 456 20.12 -22.68 2.61
C ASP A 456 19.64 -22.92 1.18
N ARG A 457 19.66 -24.18 0.81
CA ARG A 457 19.29 -24.64 -0.51
C ARG A 457 17.82 -24.42 -0.87
N ALA A 458 16.93 -24.54 0.11
CA ALA A 458 15.50 -24.25 -0.06
C ALA A 458 15.21 -22.74 -0.04
N GLY A 459 16.23 -21.89 0.01
CA GLY A 459 16.10 -20.45 0.12
C GLY A 459 15.78 -19.96 1.53
N ARG A 460 15.89 -20.81 2.56
CA ARG A 460 15.58 -20.49 3.96
C ARG A 460 16.79 -19.88 4.68
N PRO A 461 16.60 -18.90 5.57
CA PRO A 461 17.69 -18.23 6.27
C PRO A 461 18.46 -19.15 7.22
N LEU A 462 19.78 -19.16 7.13
CA LEU A 462 20.65 -19.92 8.02
C LEU A 462 21.12 -19.06 9.19
N VAL A 463 20.86 -19.51 10.42
CA VAL A 463 21.20 -18.79 11.66
C VAL A 463 22.58 -19.18 12.17
N GLY A 464 23.35 -18.23 12.70
CA GLY A 464 24.65 -18.46 13.33
C GLY A 464 25.75 -18.91 12.36
N ARG A 465 25.63 -18.59 11.07
CA ARG A 465 26.65 -18.87 10.05
C ARG A 465 27.64 -17.72 9.94
N LEU A 466 28.92 -18.06 9.84
CA LEU A 466 29.98 -17.07 9.64
C LEU A 466 29.93 -16.56 8.20
N ALA A 467 29.73 -15.26 8.04
CA ALA A 467 29.83 -14.56 6.77
C ALA A 467 31.01 -13.58 6.81
N ARG A 468 31.77 -13.53 5.72
CA ARG A 468 32.93 -12.67 5.54
C ARG A 468 32.64 -11.64 4.47
N ALA A 469 32.83 -10.37 4.78
CA ALA A 469 32.68 -9.26 3.83
C ALA A 469 34.04 -8.69 3.39
N LEU A 470 34.15 -8.42 2.10
CA LEU A 470 35.29 -7.76 1.46
C LEU A 470 34.79 -6.52 0.69
N VAL A 471 35.59 -5.47 0.65
CA VAL A 471 35.35 -4.25 -0.14
C VAL A 471 36.60 -3.97 -0.94
N ASP A 472 36.50 -3.98 -2.26
CA ASP A 472 37.65 -3.81 -3.15
C ASP A 472 38.81 -4.78 -2.78
N GLN A 473 38.46 -6.03 -2.44
CA GLN A 473 39.35 -7.09 -1.91
C GLN A 473 39.92 -6.89 -0.49
N ALA A 474 39.70 -5.75 0.16
CA ALA A 474 40.08 -5.53 1.55
C ALA A 474 39.01 -6.09 2.51
N SER A 475 39.41 -6.74 3.60
CA SER A 475 38.45 -7.28 4.58
C SER A 475 37.71 -6.17 5.31
N LEU A 476 36.38 -6.28 5.34
CA LEU A 476 35.49 -5.42 6.11
C LEU A 476 35.18 -6.02 7.50
N GLY A 477 35.34 -7.35 7.63
CA GLY A 477 35.14 -8.11 8.86
C GLY A 477 34.42 -9.44 8.61
N ASP A 478 34.36 -10.25 9.68
CA ASP A 478 33.58 -11.48 9.74
C ASP A 478 32.46 -11.28 10.78
N ASP A 479 31.24 -11.75 10.51
CA ASP A 479 30.12 -11.69 11.46
C ASP A 479 29.24 -12.93 11.37
N LEU A 480 28.46 -13.21 12.41
CA LEU A 480 27.53 -14.34 12.46
C LEU A 480 26.13 -13.89 12.03
N THR A 481 25.47 -14.71 11.23
CA THR A 481 24.09 -14.43 10.83
C THR A 481 23.12 -14.47 12.00
N ASP A 482 22.22 -13.49 12.03
CA ASP A 482 21.16 -13.39 13.02
C ASP A 482 20.09 -14.49 12.87
N ALA A 483 19.02 -14.42 13.69
CA ALA A 483 17.89 -15.35 13.66
C ALA A 483 17.17 -15.42 12.30
N ARG A 484 17.45 -14.50 11.38
CA ARG A 484 16.85 -14.41 10.04
C ARG A 484 17.89 -14.49 8.93
N GLY A 485 19.09 -14.94 9.25
CA GLY A 485 20.16 -15.17 8.30
C GLY A 485 20.88 -13.89 7.85
N TYR A 486 20.64 -12.74 8.48
CA TYR A 486 21.24 -11.47 8.07
C TYR A 486 22.55 -11.18 8.81
N VAL A 487 23.42 -10.46 8.12
CA VAL A 487 24.66 -9.85 8.60
C VAL A 487 24.77 -8.45 7.99
N ARG A 488 25.39 -7.52 8.72
CA ARG A 488 25.46 -6.11 8.31
C ARG A 488 26.84 -5.53 8.56
N TRP A 489 27.34 -4.81 7.57
CA TRP A 489 28.58 -4.06 7.69
C TRP A 489 28.40 -2.62 7.23
N THR A 490 29.09 -1.70 7.91
CA THR A 490 29.15 -0.29 7.50
C THR A 490 30.39 -0.08 6.65
N LEU A 491 30.19 0.42 5.43
CA LEU A 491 31.29 0.71 4.52
C LEU A 491 32.06 1.95 5.01
N PRO A 492 33.40 1.97 4.91
CA PRO A 492 34.19 3.12 5.34
C PRO A 492 33.80 4.36 4.52
N ALA A 493 33.53 5.49 5.18
CA ALA A 493 33.12 6.75 4.56
C ALA A 493 34.20 7.41 3.66
N GLY A 494 35.40 6.82 3.59
CA GLY A 494 36.63 7.46 3.11
C GLY A 494 36.92 7.41 1.60
N GLY A 495 35.96 7.12 0.72
CA GLY A 495 36.20 7.20 -0.73
C GLY A 495 34.99 7.70 -1.49
N ARG A 496 35.18 8.76 -2.28
CA ARG A 496 34.23 9.15 -3.34
C ARG A 496 34.46 8.17 -4.49
N GLY A 497 33.51 7.28 -4.75
CA GLY A 497 33.62 6.29 -5.83
C GLY A 497 32.70 5.09 -5.61
N ALA A 498 32.40 4.39 -6.70
CA ALA A 498 31.72 3.11 -6.63
C ALA A 498 32.70 2.03 -6.16
N ARG A 499 32.25 1.10 -5.31
CA ARG A 499 33.07 0.03 -4.73
C ARG A 499 32.41 -1.32 -4.91
N ILE A 500 33.19 -2.37 -5.08
CA ILE A 500 32.66 -3.73 -5.15
C ILE A 500 32.67 -4.33 -3.75
N VAL A 501 31.49 -4.66 -3.24
CA VAL A 501 31.34 -5.40 -1.99
C VAL A 501 31.13 -6.86 -2.34
N ALA A 502 31.93 -7.74 -1.77
CA ALA A 502 31.79 -9.18 -1.89
C ALA A 502 31.50 -9.79 -0.51
N VAL A 503 30.53 -10.70 -0.43
CA VAL A 503 30.25 -11.46 0.79
C VAL A 503 30.31 -12.95 0.49
N SER A 504 30.97 -13.70 1.36
CA SER A 504 31.06 -15.15 1.29
C SER A 504 30.65 -15.82 2.60
N ALA A 505 29.91 -16.91 2.52
CA ALA A 505 29.62 -17.82 3.63
C ALA A 505 29.89 -19.25 3.15
N GLU A 506 30.95 -19.87 3.67
CA GLU A 506 31.47 -21.15 3.18
C GLU A 506 31.73 -21.13 1.65
N ALA A 507 31.03 -21.96 0.88
CA ALA A 507 31.15 -22.02 -0.58
C ALA A 507 30.29 -20.97 -1.31
N ALA A 508 29.27 -20.40 -0.66
CA ALA A 508 28.38 -19.43 -1.26
C ALA A 508 29.02 -18.03 -1.27
N ARG A 509 28.91 -17.30 -2.39
CA ARG A 509 29.45 -15.95 -2.59
C ARG A 509 28.47 -15.09 -3.37
N SER A 510 28.47 -13.79 -3.10
CA SER A 510 27.74 -12.79 -3.89
C SER A 510 28.51 -11.47 -3.90
N GLU A 511 28.32 -10.67 -4.95
CA GLU A 511 28.96 -9.36 -5.11
C GLU A 511 27.95 -8.29 -5.51
N VAL A 512 28.15 -7.06 -5.07
CA VAL A 512 27.30 -5.93 -5.46
C VAL A 512 28.13 -4.65 -5.56
N LEU A 513 27.73 -3.76 -6.45
CA LEU A 513 28.30 -2.42 -6.55
C LEU A 513 27.65 -1.48 -5.51
N ALA A 514 28.45 -0.97 -4.58
CA ALA A 514 28.08 0.10 -3.67
C ALA A 514 28.43 1.46 -4.30
N ILE A 515 27.44 2.29 -4.62
CA ILE A 515 27.66 3.68 -5.04
C ILE A 515 27.21 4.60 -3.91
N ALA A 516 28.06 5.56 -3.53
CA ALA A 516 27.71 6.55 -2.51
C ALA A 516 26.44 7.32 -2.91
N GLY A 517 25.38 7.21 -2.10
CA GLY A 517 24.12 7.92 -2.31
C GLY A 517 23.09 7.21 -3.19
N SER A 518 23.42 6.07 -3.81
CA SER A 518 22.41 5.23 -4.46
C SER A 518 21.84 4.19 -3.48
N VAL A 519 20.55 3.93 -3.61
CA VAL A 519 19.92 2.72 -3.04
C VAL A 519 19.99 1.69 -4.17
N GLY A 520 20.73 0.59 -3.96
CA GLY A 520 20.88 -0.43 -5.00
C GLY A 520 19.52 -0.92 -5.49
N ALA A 521 19.29 -0.89 -6.81
CA ALA A 521 18.05 -1.39 -7.41
C ALA A 521 17.85 -2.87 -7.04
N GLY A 522 16.69 -3.20 -6.46
CA GLY A 522 16.35 -4.55 -6.01
C GLY A 522 16.66 -4.82 -4.52
N CYS A 523 17.38 -3.94 -3.84
CA CYS A 523 17.52 -4.03 -2.39
C CYS A 523 16.30 -3.37 -1.75
N VAL A 524 15.43 -4.16 -1.15
CA VAL A 524 14.47 -3.65 -0.16
C VAL A 524 15.27 -3.32 1.11
N VAL A 525 16.08 -2.24 1.05
CA VAL A 525 16.92 -1.71 2.16
C VAL A 525 16.09 -1.39 3.42
N SER A 526 14.77 -1.49 3.37
CA SER A 526 13.96 -1.55 4.60
C SER A 526 14.11 -2.85 5.39
N ALA A 527 15.08 -3.71 5.07
CA ALA A 527 15.51 -4.82 5.93
C ALA A 527 16.12 -4.27 7.24
N ALA A 528 15.28 -3.62 8.05
CA ALA A 528 15.39 -3.82 9.47
C ALA A 528 15.38 -5.34 9.67
N PRO A 529 16.36 -5.94 10.37
CA PRO A 529 16.37 -7.35 10.72
C PRO A 529 15.14 -7.79 11.54
N ASP A 530 14.21 -6.88 11.82
CA ASP A 530 12.92 -7.15 12.44
C ASP A 530 11.73 -7.15 11.46
N ARG A 531 11.87 -6.62 10.22
CA ARG A 531 10.76 -6.51 9.25
C ARG A 531 10.48 -7.83 8.54
N ALA A 532 9.25 -8.33 8.56
CA ALA A 532 8.85 -9.56 7.88
C ALA A 532 9.25 -9.61 6.39
N ASP A 533 9.48 -10.82 5.86
CA ASP A 533 9.90 -11.05 4.48
C ASP A 533 8.81 -10.63 3.48
N LEU A 534 7.56 -10.92 3.82
CA LEU A 534 6.38 -10.36 3.16
C LEU A 534 5.50 -9.70 4.21
N ASP A 535 4.89 -8.57 3.84
CA ASP A 535 3.97 -7.80 4.68
C ASP A 535 2.79 -7.37 3.81
N ALA A 536 1.58 -7.68 4.25
CA ALA A 536 0.35 -7.22 3.62
C ALA A 536 -0.55 -6.60 4.68
N ARG A 537 -1.16 -5.46 4.34
CA ARG A 537 -2.03 -4.71 5.24
C ARG A 537 -3.35 -4.42 4.56
N VAL A 538 -4.43 -4.51 5.30
CA VAL A 538 -5.76 -4.08 4.85
C VAL A 538 -6.39 -3.21 5.92
N ARG A 539 -6.95 -2.08 5.51
CA ARG A 539 -7.76 -1.24 6.39
C ARG A 539 -9.19 -1.75 6.38
N VAL A 540 -9.74 -1.88 7.57
CA VAL A 540 -11.09 -2.37 7.80
C VAL A 540 -11.94 -1.20 8.31
N PRO A 541 -12.82 -0.63 7.48
CA PRO A 541 -13.75 0.39 7.94
C PRO A 541 -14.80 -0.22 8.88
N ILE A 542 -15.02 0.45 10.01
CA ILE A 542 -16.06 0.12 10.99
C ILE A 542 -17.03 1.31 11.01
N ARG A 543 -18.19 1.16 10.38
CA ARG A 543 -19.25 2.16 10.41
C ARG A 543 -19.85 2.26 11.80
N SER A 544 -20.28 3.45 12.17
CA SER A 544 -21.06 3.68 13.39
C SER A 544 -22.25 2.72 13.44
N GLY A 545 -22.56 2.26 14.65
CA GLY A 545 -23.65 1.34 14.91
C GLY A 545 -25.01 2.01 14.84
N ARG A 546 -26.06 1.30 15.27
CA ARG A 546 -27.38 1.92 15.44
C ARG A 546 -27.31 2.97 16.53
N VAL A 547 -28.07 4.05 16.34
CA VAL A 547 -28.23 5.09 17.35
C VAL A 547 -28.73 4.48 18.67
N ARG A 548 -28.06 4.80 19.77
CA ARG A 548 -28.43 4.41 21.13
C ARG A 548 -28.73 5.60 22.02
N GLN A 549 -28.07 6.72 21.77
CA GLN A 549 -28.26 7.95 22.53
C GLN A 549 -28.43 9.12 21.56
N VAL A 550 -29.36 10.01 21.87
CA VAL A 550 -29.58 11.25 21.12
C VAL A 550 -29.48 12.40 22.10
N PHE A 551 -28.59 13.34 21.83
CA PHE A 551 -28.45 14.59 22.58
C PHE A 551 -28.95 15.73 21.73
N LEU A 552 -29.73 16.63 22.34
CA LEU A 552 -30.36 17.77 21.69
C LEU A 552 -30.01 19.04 22.47
N GLU A 553 -29.28 19.94 21.84
CA GLU A 553 -28.84 21.22 22.39
C GLU A 553 -29.40 22.37 21.55
N ILE A 554 -29.74 23.49 22.20
CA ILE A 554 -30.26 24.69 21.53
C ILE A 554 -29.50 25.92 22.02
N GLU A 555 -29.08 26.75 21.08
CA GLU A 555 -28.38 27.99 21.35
C GLU A 555 -28.92 29.16 20.50
N PRO A 556 -29.40 30.26 21.13
CA PRO A 556 -29.59 30.45 22.56
C PRO A 556 -30.84 29.72 23.09
N ARG A 557 -30.84 29.33 24.38
CA ARG A 557 -32.03 28.76 25.06
C ARG A 557 -33.17 29.77 25.26
N THR A 558 -32.87 31.06 25.19
CA THR A 558 -33.86 32.13 25.20
C THR A 558 -33.70 32.96 23.93
N LEU A 559 -34.65 32.81 23.00
CA LEU A 559 -34.64 33.54 21.74
C LEU A 559 -35.42 34.84 21.87
N THR A 560 -34.72 35.97 21.82
CA THR A 560 -35.37 37.29 21.83
C THR A 560 -35.92 37.60 20.44
N LEU A 561 -37.21 37.86 20.34
CA LEU A 561 -37.89 38.16 19.09
C LEU A 561 -37.36 39.45 18.45
N GLY A 562 -36.99 39.35 17.18
CA GLY A 562 -36.49 40.46 16.37
C GLY A 562 -36.31 40.04 14.90
N PRO A 563 -36.02 40.98 13.99
CA PRO A 563 -35.68 40.65 12.61
C PRO A 563 -34.48 39.69 12.57
N GLY A 564 -34.65 38.53 11.94
CA GLY A 564 -33.59 37.52 11.83
C GLY A 564 -33.32 36.71 13.11
N ALA A 565 -34.20 36.79 14.13
CA ALA A 565 -34.07 35.97 15.32
C ALA A 565 -34.11 34.48 14.95
N THR A 566 -33.01 33.77 15.22
CA THR A 566 -32.87 32.34 14.98
C THR A 566 -32.18 31.68 16.17
N ALA A 567 -32.45 30.40 16.37
CA ALA A 567 -31.72 29.57 17.33
C ALA A 567 -31.15 28.36 16.60
N GLU A 568 -29.89 28.03 16.85
CA GLU A 568 -29.24 26.82 16.36
C GLU A 568 -29.70 25.64 17.21
N ILE A 569 -30.12 24.57 16.55
CA ILE A 569 -30.45 23.28 17.15
C ILE A 569 -29.36 22.31 16.73
N ARG A 570 -28.61 21.79 17.71
CA ARG A 570 -27.55 20.79 17.47
C ARG A 570 -27.98 19.43 18.02
N VAL A 571 -27.91 18.41 17.18
CA VAL A 571 -28.26 17.03 17.52
C VAL A 571 -27.02 16.15 17.38
N ARG A 572 -26.66 15.44 18.46
CA ARG A 572 -25.60 14.41 18.44
C ARG A 572 -26.24 13.05 18.62
N MET A 573 -26.10 12.19 17.63
CA MET A 573 -26.56 10.80 17.72
C MET A 573 -25.34 9.93 17.96
N LEU A 574 -25.32 9.19 19.07
CA LEU A 574 -24.23 8.28 19.43
C LEU A 574 -24.71 6.83 19.38
N ASP A 575 -23.84 5.94 18.91
CA ASP A 575 -24.06 4.50 18.97
C ASP A 575 -23.71 3.91 20.37
N SER A 576 -23.70 2.58 20.49
CA SER A 576 -23.36 1.90 21.75
C SER A 576 -21.91 2.08 22.19
N ALA A 577 -21.00 2.39 21.27
CA ALA A 577 -19.58 2.63 21.51
C ALA A 577 -19.26 4.11 21.76
N GLY A 578 -20.26 5.01 21.65
CA GLY A 578 -20.10 6.44 21.79
C GLY A 578 -19.62 7.16 20.52
N ALA A 579 -19.59 6.49 19.38
CA ALA A 579 -19.25 7.09 18.10
C ALA A 579 -20.45 7.84 17.50
N LEU A 580 -20.19 8.92 16.74
CA LEU A 580 -21.22 9.72 16.09
C LEU A 580 -21.84 8.97 14.91
N VAL A 581 -23.16 8.98 14.82
CA VAL A 581 -23.95 8.42 13.72
C VAL A 581 -24.48 9.60 12.89
N GLY A 582 -24.02 9.72 11.65
CA GLY A 582 -24.35 10.86 10.78
C GLY A 582 -25.31 10.55 9.63
N ASP A 583 -25.53 9.27 9.34
CA ASP A 583 -26.31 8.75 8.20
C ASP A 583 -27.72 8.27 8.57
N GLU A 584 -28.05 8.23 9.86
CA GLU A 584 -29.39 7.89 10.35
C GLU A 584 -30.40 9.01 10.02
N PRO A 585 -31.60 8.67 9.50
CA PRO A 585 -32.66 9.65 9.26
C PRO A 585 -33.07 10.39 10.55
N LEU A 586 -32.89 11.71 10.55
CA LEU A 586 -33.27 12.60 11.64
C LEU A 586 -34.36 13.57 11.20
N THR A 587 -35.46 13.62 11.95
CA THR A 587 -36.49 14.66 11.80
C THR A 587 -36.49 15.57 13.01
N VAL A 588 -36.32 16.87 12.79
CA VAL A 588 -36.38 17.90 13.85
C VAL A 588 -37.59 18.79 13.61
N GLN A 589 -38.43 18.97 14.62
CA GLN A 589 -39.65 19.76 14.55
C GLN A 589 -39.79 20.64 15.79
N GLY A 590 -40.29 21.86 15.60
CA GLY A 590 -40.78 22.69 16.69
C GLY A 590 -42.29 22.55 16.84
N SER A 591 -42.81 22.70 18.05
CA SER A 591 -44.26 22.79 18.30
C SER A 591 -44.93 23.95 17.56
N GLU A 592 -44.12 24.93 17.15
CA GLU A 592 -44.46 26.06 16.30
C GLU A 592 -43.21 26.58 15.57
N GLY A 593 -43.33 27.60 14.74
CA GLY A 593 -42.20 28.13 13.95
C GLY A 593 -41.81 27.21 12.80
N VAL A 594 -40.63 27.47 12.22
CA VAL A 594 -40.06 26.67 11.13
C VAL A 594 -38.67 26.21 11.54
N VAL A 595 -38.40 24.92 11.42
CA VAL A 595 -37.08 24.32 11.61
C VAL A 595 -36.53 23.93 10.24
N SER A 596 -35.29 24.31 9.93
CA SER A 596 -34.64 23.90 8.68
C SER A 596 -34.34 22.40 8.67
N ALA A 597 -34.11 21.83 7.48
CA ALA A 597 -33.57 20.47 7.39
C ALA A 597 -32.21 20.38 8.11
N PRO A 598 -31.93 19.31 8.89
CA PRO A 598 -30.64 19.13 9.52
C PRO A 598 -29.51 18.96 8.50
N VAL A 599 -28.35 19.56 8.76
CA VAL A 599 -27.14 19.45 7.94
C VAL A 599 -26.01 18.92 8.81
N VAL A 600 -25.20 17.99 8.29
CA VAL A 600 -24.03 17.45 9.01
C VAL A 600 -22.96 18.55 9.16
N ALA A 601 -22.60 18.86 10.40
CA ALA A 601 -21.55 19.79 10.74
C ALA A 601 -20.16 19.13 10.68
N ALA A 602 -19.10 19.94 10.73
CA ALA A 602 -17.71 19.46 10.65
C ALA A 602 -17.31 18.51 11.80
N ASP A 603 -17.97 18.61 12.94
CA ASP A 603 -17.77 17.74 14.11
C ASP A 603 -18.58 16.43 14.05
N GLY A 604 -19.35 16.20 12.98
CA GLY A 604 -20.23 15.03 12.81
C GLY A 604 -21.59 15.15 13.49
N SER A 605 -21.89 16.25 14.18
CA SER A 605 -23.23 16.55 14.69
C SER A 605 -24.16 17.02 13.55
N LEU A 606 -25.47 16.97 13.78
CA LEU A 606 -26.49 17.47 12.85
C LEU A 606 -27.02 18.81 13.34
N VAL A 607 -26.98 19.83 12.49
CA VAL A 607 -27.38 21.20 12.84
C VAL A 607 -28.62 21.61 12.04
N ALA A 608 -29.62 22.12 12.74
CA ALA A 608 -30.81 22.74 12.17
C ALA A 608 -31.02 24.14 12.75
N VAL A 609 -31.75 25.00 12.04
CA VAL A 609 -32.01 26.37 12.48
C VAL A 609 -33.51 26.54 12.75
N PHE A 610 -33.84 26.96 13.95
CA PHE A 610 -35.19 27.36 14.33
C PHE A 610 -35.44 28.83 14.01
N THR A 611 -36.55 29.12 13.33
CA THR A 611 -37.05 30.47 13.07
C THR A 611 -38.46 30.61 13.67
N PRO A 612 -38.70 31.58 14.56
CA PRO A 612 -40.00 31.79 15.18
C PRO A 612 -41.02 32.30 14.15
N GLY A 613 -42.30 31.96 14.34
CA GLY A 613 -43.38 32.47 13.48
C GLY A 613 -43.61 33.98 13.64
N ALA A 614 -44.16 34.62 12.61
CA ALA A 614 -44.52 36.02 12.66
C ALA A 614 -45.55 36.28 13.79
N GLY A 615 -45.33 37.32 14.60
CA GLY A 615 -46.23 37.70 15.69
C GLY A 615 -46.16 36.80 16.94
N ALA A 616 -45.09 36.03 17.11
CA ALA A 616 -44.90 35.21 18.31
C ALA A 616 -44.99 36.04 19.60
N ALA A 617 -45.71 35.52 20.59
CA ALA A 617 -45.76 36.06 21.94
C ALA A 617 -44.71 35.35 22.82
N ALA A 618 -44.45 35.91 24.00
CA ALA A 618 -43.62 35.26 25.01
C ALA A 618 -44.17 33.86 25.33
N ARG A 619 -43.41 32.79 25.11
CA ARG A 619 -43.81 31.40 25.41
C ARG A 619 -42.66 30.42 25.26
N ASP A 620 -42.89 29.22 25.74
CA ASP A 620 -42.00 28.08 25.56
C ASP A 620 -42.37 27.32 24.29
N VAL A 621 -41.37 27.01 23.46
CA VAL A 621 -41.47 26.20 22.25
C VAL A 621 -40.77 24.88 22.49
N HIS A 622 -41.49 23.78 22.28
CA HIS A 622 -40.90 22.44 22.39
C HIS A 622 -40.25 22.05 21.07
N ILE A 623 -38.94 21.83 21.10
CA ILE A 623 -38.19 21.29 19.97
C ILE A 623 -38.02 19.80 20.20
N THR A 624 -38.41 19.01 19.21
CA THR A 624 -38.40 17.55 19.24
C THR A 624 -37.53 17.03 18.11
N ALA A 625 -36.64 16.09 18.41
CA ALA A 625 -35.81 15.37 17.46
C ALA A 625 -36.16 13.88 17.52
N THR A 626 -36.52 13.30 16.37
CA THR A 626 -36.98 11.91 16.24
C THR A 626 -36.05 11.15 15.29
N THR A 627 -35.64 9.95 15.74
CA THR A 627 -34.80 8.97 15.02
C THR A 627 -35.47 7.59 15.09
N SER A 628 -34.92 6.56 14.44
CA SER A 628 -35.44 5.20 14.63
C SER A 628 -35.25 4.66 16.06
N ALA A 629 -34.27 5.19 16.80
CA ALA A 629 -33.94 4.76 18.15
C ALA A 629 -34.84 5.40 19.24
N GLY A 630 -35.50 6.52 18.91
CA GLY A 630 -36.38 7.22 19.84
C GLY A 630 -36.50 8.71 19.56
N THR A 631 -37.15 9.39 20.51
CA THR A 631 -37.46 10.81 20.46
C THR A 631 -36.89 11.52 21.67
N VAL A 632 -36.23 12.65 21.46
CA VAL A 632 -35.77 13.55 22.53
C VAL A 632 -36.34 14.95 22.30
N ALA A 633 -36.61 15.67 23.38
CA ALA A 633 -37.17 17.02 23.32
C ALA A 633 -36.50 17.95 24.32
N THR A 634 -36.48 19.23 23.98
CA THR A 634 -36.05 20.31 24.88
C THR A 634 -36.92 21.55 24.65
N THR A 635 -36.79 22.54 25.53
CA THR A 635 -37.62 23.75 25.50
C THR A 635 -36.78 24.97 25.15
N LEU A 636 -37.25 25.73 24.16
CA LEU A 636 -36.73 27.03 23.76
C LEU A 636 -37.70 28.11 24.24
N THR A 637 -37.25 29.01 25.11
CA THR A 637 -38.08 30.14 25.56
C THR A 637 -37.99 31.27 24.55
N VAL A 638 -39.09 31.60 23.89
CA VAL A 638 -39.21 32.75 23.01
C VAL A 638 -39.63 33.95 23.85
N ALA A 639 -38.80 34.99 23.89
CA ALA A 639 -39.02 36.19 24.69
C ALA A 639 -39.28 37.41 23.78
N PRO A 640 -40.16 38.33 24.16
CA PRO A 640 -40.39 39.56 23.40
C PRO A 640 -39.15 40.45 23.49
N ARG A 641 -38.94 41.28 22.46
CA ARG A 641 -37.85 42.27 22.47
C ARG A 641 -37.97 43.18 23.69
N PRO A 642 -36.89 43.40 24.47
CA PRO A 642 -36.89 44.40 25.52
C PRO A 642 -37.10 45.78 24.90
N VAL A 643 -38.13 46.50 25.37
CA VAL A 643 -38.44 47.86 24.92
C VAL A 643 -37.43 48.83 25.55
N ARG A 644 -36.57 49.39 24.71
CA ARG A 644 -35.53 50.35 25.11
C ARG A 644 -36.00 51.80 24.98
N GLY A 645 -36.94 52.07 24.08
CA GLY A 645 -37.50 53.40 23.89
C GLY A 645 -38.96 53.35 23.45
N MET A 646 -39.70 54.42 23.71
CA MET A 646 -41.06 54.58 23.22
C MET A 646 -41.24 55.99 22.69
N VAL A 647 -41.87 56.14 21.53
CA VAL A 647 -42.31 57.45 21.01
C VAL A 647 -43.82 57.42 21.01
N SER A 648 -44.45 58.39 21.67
CA SER A 648 -45.89 58.45 21.83
C SER A 648 -46.47 59.73 21.24
N ALA A 649 -47.66 59.60 20.67
CA ALA A 649 -48.50 60.71 20.28
C ALA A 649 -49.91 60.46 20.80
N GLY A 650 -50.53 61.48 21.39
CA GLY A 650 -51.84 61.36 22.00
C GLY A 650 -52.68 62.62 21.84
N PHE A 651 -53.99 62.43 21.84
CA PHE A 651 -54.98 63.50 21.83
C PHE A 651 -56.00 63.24 22.95
N GLY A 652 -56.49 64.31 23.55
CA GLY A 652 -57.25 64.22 24.77
C GLY A 652 -57.97 65.51 25.12
N TRP A 653 -58.31 65.61 26.39
CA TRP A 653 -58.99 66.77 26.97
C TRP A 653 -58.30 67.15 28.28
N VAL A 654 -58.17 68.44 28.56
CA VAL A 654 -57.73 68.98 29.85
C VAL A 654 -58.87 69.76 30.48
N ASP A 655 -59.12 69.52 31.77
CA ASP A 655 -60.17 70.17 32.54
C ASP A 655 -59.70 70.49 33.96
N ASN A 656 -59.96 71.71 34.45
CA ASN A 656 -59.67 72.11 35.83
C ASN A 656 -60.94 72.21 36.70
N PHE A 657 -62.09 71.78 36.18
CA PHE A 657 -63.43 71.86 36.76
C PHE A 657 -63.88 73.28 37.09
N SER A 658 -63.26 74.30 36.50
CA SER A 658 -63.64 75.70 36.64
C SER A 658 -63.61 76.46 35.31
N SER A 659 -62.44 76.83 34.83
CA SER A 659 -62.21 77.82 33.76
C SER A 659 -61.37 77.31 32.59
N VAL A 660 -60.85 76.09 32.68
CA VAL A 660 -60.09 75.42 31.63
C VAL A 660 -60.84 74.17 31.27
N SER A 661 -61.34 74.09 30.04
CA SER A 661 -61.86 72.86 29.43
C SER A 661 -61.53 72.91 27.95
N SER A 662 -60.60 72.07 27.50
CA SER A 662 -59.99 72.23 26.18
C SER A 662 -59.40 70.94 25.61
N PRO A 663 -59.38 70.76 24.28
CA PRO A 663 -58.58 69.73 23.64
C PRO A 663 -57.10 69.81 24.03
N PHE A 664 -56.49 68.66 24.29
CA PHE A 664 -55.08 68.52 24.64
C PHE A 664 -54.36 67.61 23.62
N GLY A 665 -53.33 68.13 22.96
CA GLY A 665 -52.42 67.33 22.12
C GLY A 665 -51.11 67.05 22.86
N SER A 666 -50.53 65.86 22.67
CA SER A 666 -49.23 65.50 23.27
C SER A 666 -48.34 64.68 22.34
N LEU A 667 -47.04 64.90 22.48
CA LEU A 667 -45.96 64.09 21.93
C LEU A 667 -44.97 63.81 23.06
N SER A 668 -44.55 62.56 23.24
CA SER A 668 -43.50 62.24 24.22
C SER A 668 -42.59 61.11 23.79
N VAL A 669 -41.41 61.08 24.38
CA VAL A 669 -40.41 60.05 24.23
C VAL A 669 -40.05 59.52 25.61
N ASP A 670 -40.19 58.21 25.80
CA ASP A 670 -39.74 57.49 27.00
C ASP A 670 -38.49 56.68 26.66
N GLN A 671 -37.35 57.02 27.25
CA GLN A 671 -36.09 56.29 27.12
C GLN A 671 -35.91 55.36 28.32
N GLY A 672 -35.85 54.05 28.09
CA GLY A 672 -35.61 53.07 29.14
C GLY A 672 -34.27 53.29 29.84
N LEU A 673 -34.29 53.23 31.17
CA LEU A 673 -33.11 53.31 32.03
C LEU A 673 -32.60 51.90 32.37
N PRO A 674 -31.38 51.75 32.92
CA PRO A 674 -30.82 50.44 33.31
C PRO A 674 -31.61 49.69 34.39
N VAL A 675 -32.56 50.36 35.04
CA VAL A 675 -33.46 49.76 36.04
C VAL A 675 -34.71 49.23 35.33
N PRO A 676 -35.02 47.92 35.43
CA PRO A 676 -36.19 47.34 34.78
C PRO A 676 -37.48 48.10 35.07
N GLY A 677 -38.21 48.43 34.00
CA GLY A 677 -39.46 49.18 34.08
C GLY A 677 -39.29 50.70 34.21
N LEU A 678 -38.12 51.22 34.59
CA LEU A 678 -37.91 52.66 34.73
C LEU A 678 -37.54 53.30 33.39
N SER A 679 -38.11 54.45 33.07
CA SER A 679 -37.75 55.27 31.92
C SER A 679 -37.65 56.76 32.28
N LEU A 680 -36.81 57.46 31.53
CA LEU A 680 -36.78 58.91 31.44
C LEU A 680 -37.80 59.35 30.39
N ARG A 681 -38.73 60.24 30.72
CA ARG A 681 -39.66 60.83 29.75
C ARG A 681 -39.30 62.27 29.44
N LEU A 682 -39.42 62.62 28.16
CA LEU A 682 -39.47 63.99 27.66
C LEU A 682 -40.75 64.14 26.84
N GLY A 683 -41.59 65.11 27.18
CA GLY A 683 -42.83 65.35 26.45
C GLY A 683 -43.11 66.82 26.20
N ALA A 684 -43.97 67.05 25.23
CA ALA A 684 -44.48 68.35 24.85
C ALA A 684 -45.99 68.22 24.59
N GLY A 685 -46.77 69.19 25.06
CA GLY A 685 -48.20 69.26 24.81
C GLY A 685 -48.66 70.63 24.36
N VAL A 686 -49.94 70.71 23.97
CA VAL A 686 -50.59 71.96 23.62
C VAL A 686 -52.07 71.92 24.00
N TYR A 687 -52.57 73.00 24.60
CA TYR A 687 -53.99 73.23 24.81
C TYR A 687 -54.33 74.72 24.81
N GLY A 688 -55.55 75.02 24.38
CA GLY A 688 -56.10 76.37 24.45
C GLY A 688 -56.86 76.60 25.76
N VAL A 689 -57.04 77.85 26.17
CA VAL A 689 -58.03 78.24 27.18
C VAL A 689 -58.86 79.35 26.57
N ASP A 690 -60.17 79.31 26.78
CA ASP A 690 -61.08 80.39 26.41
C ASP A 690 -62.09 80.52 27.54
N SER A 691 -61.95 81.57 28.34
CA SER A 691 -62.77 81.79 29.53
C SER A 691 -63.23 83.24 29.57
N THR A 692 -64.49 83.44 29.93
CA THR A 692 -65.03 84.78 30.23
C THR A 692 -65.00 85.00 31.74
N LEU A 693 -64.44 86.12 32.16
CA LEU A 693 -64.31 86.51 33.56
C LEU A 693 -65.17 87.72 33.83
N ASP A 694 -66.08 87.65 34.79
CA ASP A 694 -66.81 88.83 35.22
C ASP A 694 -65.87 89.75 36.01
N SER A 695 -65.50 90.89 35.42
CA SER A 695 -64.77 91.96 36.11
C SER A 695 -65.72 93.07 36.52
N SER A 696 -65.31 93.91 37.48
CA SER A 696 -66.07 95.11 37.87
C SER A 696 -66.29 96.10 36.71
N THR A 697 -65.52 95.97 35.62
CA THR A 697 -65.60 96.79 34.40
C THR A 697 -66.36 96.12 33.24
N GLY A 698 -66.87 94.89 33.43
CA GLY A 698 -67.54 94.09 32.40
C GLY A 698 -66.91 92.71 32.19
N PRO A 699 -67.50 91.83 31.36
CA PRO A 699 -66.93 90.54 31.06
C PRO A 699 -65.61 90.68 30.29
N VAL A 700 -64.56 90.00 30.74
CA VAL A 700 -63.24 89.95 30.12
C VAL A 700 -63.06 88.56 29.52
N ARG A 701 -62.96 88.46 28.20
CA ARG A 701 -62.68 87.17 27.54
C ARG A 701 -61.17 86.95 27.50
N VAL A 702 -60.69 85.92 28.18
CA VAL A 702 -59.30 85.50 28.19
C VAL A 702 -59.16 84.29 27.30
N THR A 703 -58.44 84.45 26.20
CA THR A 703 -58.02 83.36 25.33
C THR A 703 -56.52 83.10 25.54
N GLY A 704 -56.10 81.85 25.49
CA GLY A 704 -54.69 81.51 25.65
C GLY A 704 -54.31 80.20 25.01
N ASN A 705 -53.03 80.07 24.68
CA ASN A 705 -52.41 78.82 24.28
C ASN A 705 -51.29 78.48 25.27
N PHE A 706 -51.28 77.26 25.75
CA PHE A 706 -50.29 76.73 26.69
C PHE A 706 -49.53 75.58 26.04
N PHE A 707 -48.22 75.57 26.22
CA PHE A 707 -47.31 74.60 25.60
C PHE A 707 -46.50 73.85 26.67
N PRO A 708 -47.09 72.94 27.46
CA PRO A 708 -46.34 72.24 28.50
C PRO A 708 -45.20 71.40 27.92
N PHE A 709 -43.99 71.58 28.45
CA PHE A 709 -42.82 70.73 28.23
C PHE A 709 -42.51 69.98 29.52
N ASP A 710 -42.61 68.66 29.51
CA ASP A 710 -42.43 67.82 30.69
C ASP A 710 -41.14 67.00 30.61
N ALA A 711 -40.40 66.94 31.72
CA ALA A 711 -39.24 66.07 31.88
C ALA A 711 -39.34 65.32 33.21
N GLY A 712 -39.30 63.99 33.15
CA GLY A 712 -39.64 63.18 34.31
C GLY A 712 -39.21 61.73 34.24
N ILE A 713 -39.66 60.96 35.22
CA ILE A 713 -39.46 59.52 35.26
C ILE A 713 -40.81 58.80 35.22
N SER A 714 -40.83 57.67 34.54
CA SER A 714 -42.00 56.78 34.45
C SER A 714 -41.57 55.37 34.83
N LEU A 715 -42.38 54.67 35.62
CA LEU A 715 -42.25 53.26 35.94
C LEU A 715 -43.32 52.50 35.17
N PHE A 716 -42.92 51.49 34.40
CA PHE A 716 -43.79 50.65 33.59
C PHE A 716 -43.70 49.19 34.03
N ASN A 717 -44.86 48.60 34.33
CA ASN A 717 -45.05 47.16 34.40
C ASN A 717 -45.57 46.67 33.03
N ARG A 718 -44.75 45.90 32.31
CA ARG A 718 -45.05 45.47 30.94
C ARG A 718 -45.40 43.98 30.93
N GLY A 719 -46.70 43.68 30.85
CA GLY A 719 -47.18 42.34 30.57
C GLY A 719 -47.15 41.99 29.07
N PRO A 720 -47.55 40.77 28.68
CA PRO A 720 -47.57 40.33 27.28
C PRO A 720 -48.51 41.16 26.39
N ARG A 721 -49.63 41.63 26.95
CA ARG A 721 -50.64 42.44 26.25
C ARG A 721 -50.95 43.77 26.93
N LEU A 722 -50.82 43.84 28.25
CA LEU A 722 -51.16 45.03 29.04
C LEU A 722 -49.89 45.67 29.58
N THR A 723 -49.71 46.96 29.30
CA THR A 723 -48.70 47.83 29.92
C THR A 723 -49.40 48.71 30.93
N MET A 724 -48.90 48.79 32.16
CA MET A 724 -49.34 49.77 33.14
C MET A 724 -48.16 50.66 33.48
N GLY A 725 -48.39 51.97 33.61
CA GLY A 725 -47.35 52.94 33.92
C GLY A 725 -47.80 53.99 34.92
N ALA A 726 -46.87 54.49 35.71
CA ALA A 726 -47.05 55.67 36.55
C ALA A 726 -45.80 56.55 36.45
N GLY A 727 -45.96 57.87 36.48
CA GLY A 727 -44.83 58.78 36.33
C GLY A 727 -45.04 60.14 36.98
N ILE A 728 -43.93 60.83 37.19
CA ILE A 728 -43.89 62.20 37.66
C ILE A 728 -42.92 63.00 36.80
N SER A 729 -43.34 64.20 36.38
CA SER A 729 -42.54 65.11 35.57
C SER A 729 -42.52 66.51 36.17
N LEU A 730 -41.41 67.21 35.99
CA LEU A 730 -41.34 68.67 36.11
C LEU A 730 -41.82 69.27 34.79
N VAL A 731 -42.66 70.31 34.86
CA VAL A 731 -43.26 70.92 33.67
C VAL A 731 -42.89 72.39 33.57
N LEU A 732 -42.44 72.80 32.38
CA LEU A 732 -42.24 74.20 31.99
C LEU A 732 -43.32 74.57 30.97
N ILE A 733 -44.05 75.65 31.20
CA ILE A 733 -45.23 75.99 30.39
C ILE A 733 -45.10 77.40 29.84
N PRO A 734 -44.49 77.57 28.65
CA PRO A 734 -44.68 78.74 27.84
C PRO A 734 -46.17 78.92 27.52
N TYR A 735 -46.63 80.16 27.58
CA TYR A 735 -48.00 80.50 27.24
C TYR A 735 -48.06 81.79 26.43
N SER A 736 -49.13 81.93 25.66
CA SER A 736 -49.56 83.18 25.02
C SER A 736 -50.99 83.44 25.42
N LEU A 737 -51.26 84.57 26.07
CA LEU A 737 -52.59 84.98 26.52
C LEU A 737 -53.02 86.27 25.83
N SER A 738 -54.31 86.38 25.55
CA SER A 738 -54.97 87.60 25.08
C SER A 738 -56.26 87.81 25.88
N ALA A 739 -56.41 89.01 26.43
CA ALA A 739 -57.62 89.43 27.13
C ALA A 739 -58.33 90.52 26.33
N ASP A 740 -59.62 90.32 26.05
CA ASP A 740 -60.52 91.27 25.37
C ASP A 740 -61.53 91.84 26.37
N PHE A 741 -61.54 93.17 26.51
CA PHE A 741 -62.36 93.93 27.45
C PHE A 741 -63.60 94.54 26.78
N GLY A 742 -64.40 93.75 26.06
CA GLY A 742 -65.70 94.21 25.56
C GLY A 742 -65.62 95.26 24.45
N GLY A 743 -64.60 95.20 23.59
CA GLY A 743 -64.55 95.95 22.33
C GLY A 743 -63.77 97.27 22.32
N SER A 744 -63.06 97.64 23.41
CA SER A 744 -62.25 98.88 23.42
C SER A 744 -60.75 98.71 23.63
N ASP A 745 -60.27 97.62 24.25
CA ASP A 745 -58.83 97.34 24.38
C ASP A 745 -58.56 95.83 24.42
N SER A 746 -57.55 95.36 23.68
CA SER A 746 -57.04 93.99 23.79
C SER A 746 -55.60 94.01 24.29
N PHE A 747 -55.32 93.24 25.34
CA PHE A 747 -53.95 93.07 25.83
C PHE A 747 -53.49 91.64 25.53
N GLY A 748 -52.39 91.51 24.78
CA GLY A 748 -51.76 90.24 24.47
C GLY A 748 -50.37 90.16 25.08
N GLY A 749 -50.01 89.00 25.63
CA GLY A 749 -48.67 88.77 26.18
C GLY A 749 -48.28 87.30 26.11
N ALA A 750 -46.99 87.05 25.87
CA ALA A 750 -46.39 85.74 26.05
C ALA A 750 -45.59 85.71 27.36
N GLY A 751 -45.54 84.55 28.00
CA GLY A 751 -44.83 84.38 29.26
C GLY A 751 -44.42 82.94 29.50
N LEU A 752 -43.75 82.73 30.62
CA LEU A 752 -43.38 81.41 31.12
C LEU A 752 -44.03 81.24 32.49
N ALA A 753 -44.84 80.19 32.66
CA ALA A 753 -45.40 79.89 33.97
C ALA A 753 -44.30 79.39 34.93
N PRO A 754 -44.45 79.60 36.26
CA PRO A 754 -43.65 78.93 37.26
C PRO A 754 -43.57 77.42 36.98
N PRO A 755 -42.43 76.77 37.25
CA PRO A 755 -42.30 75.33 37.11
C PRO A 755 -43.42 74.60 37.84
N GLY A 756 -44.12 73.74 37.09
CA GLY A 756 -45.19 72.89 37.60
C GLY A 756 -44.71 71.47 37.85
N VAL A 757 -45.63 70.66 38.37
CA VAL A 757 -45.45 69.22 38.52
C VAL A 757 -46.61 68.52 37.85
N GLU A 758 -46.32 67.43 37.14
CA GLU A 758 -47.33 66.55 36.58
C GLU A 758 -47.20 65.16 37.17
N ALA A 759 -48.29 64.64 37.73
CA ALA A 759 -48.40 63.24 38.13
C ALA A 759 -49.33 62.53 37.13
N ARG A 760 -48.91 61.36 36.63
CA ARG A 760 -49.69 60.61 35.63
C ARG A 760 -49.75 59.12 35.90
N GLY A 761 -50.84 58.51 35.46
CA GLY A 761 -51.02 57.07 35.32
C GLY A 761 -51.39 56.72 33.88
N SER A 762 -50.85 55.64 33.34
CA SER A 762 -51.20 55.17 32.00
C SER A 762 -51.47 53.66 31.98
N ALA A 763 -52.35 53.25 31.08
CA ALA A 763 -52.58 51.86 30.73
C ALA A 763 -52.53 51.74 29.21
N GLY A 764 -51.91 50.68 28.70
CA GLY A 764 -51.76 50.47 27.27
C GLY A 764 -51.95 49.01 26.87
N TRP A 765 -52.47 48.81 25.66
CA TRP A 765 -52.66 47.52 25.03
C TRP A 765 -51.68 47.35 23.87
N ARG A 766 -50.80 46.36 23.98
CA ARG A 766 -49.73 46.12 23.01
C ARG A 766 -50.24 45.37 21.78
N LEU A 767 -49.90 45.91 20.60
CA LEU A 767 -50.19 45.37 19.27
C LEU A 767 -48.86 45.21 18.51
N GLY A 768 -48.00 44.30 19.00
CA GLY A 768 -46.68 44.05 18.40
C GLY A 768 -45.63 45.10 18.80
N GLN A 769 -45.18 45.91 17.84
CA GLN A 769 -44.28 47.05 18.07
C GLN A 769 -45.02 48.36 18.32
N THR A 770 -46.34 48.32 18.43
CA THR A 770 -47.16 49.48 18.81
C THR A 770 -47.94 49.19 20.08
N GLU A 771 -48.36 50.24 20.77
CA GLU A 771 -49.22 50.17 21.95
C GLU A 771 -50.28 51.28 21.85
N LEU A 772 -51.56 50.90 21.94
CA LEU A 772 -52.65 51.85 22.14
C LEU A 772 -52.71 52.18 23.63
N TYR A 773 -52.63 53.45 24.01
CA TYR A 773 -52.59 53.82 25.42
C TYR A 773 -53.66 54.84 25.79
N ALA A 774 -54.04 54.81 27.06
CA ALA A 774 -54.78 55.85 27.75
C ALA A 774 -53.91 56.37 28.90
N GLU A 775 -53.86 57.69 29.08
CA GLU A 775 -53.09 58.37 30.11
C GLU A 775 -53.99 59.37 30.82
N VAL A 776 -53.97 59.34 32.15
CA VAL A 776 -54.62 60.33 33.01
C VAL A 776 -53.52 61.04 33.77
N GLY A 777 -53.42 62.34 33.59
CA GLY A 777 -52.45 63.18 34.27
C GLY A 777 -53.11 64.33 35.02
N TYR A 778 -52.43 64.82 36.04
CA TYR A 778 -52.81 66.02 36.77
C TYR A 778 -51.67 67.02 36.69
N LEU A 779 -51.93 68.13 36.00
CA LEU A 779 -50.98 69.19 35.76
C LEU A 779 -51.15 70.28 36.83
N LEU A 780 -50.21 70.38 37.77
CA LEU A 780 -50.24 71.34 38.86
C LEU A 780 -49.31 72.52 38.56
N PHE A 781 -49.90 73.66 38.20
CA PHE A 781 -49.19 74.94 38.11
C PHE A 781 -50.16 76.11 38.26
N THR A 782 -49.61 77.27 38.64
CA THR A 782 -50.34 78.54 38.69
C THR A 782 -49.74 79.49 37.69
N ALA A 783 -50.55 80.07 36.79
CA ALA A 783 -50.06 81.12 35.90
C ALA A 783 -49.68 82.37 36.73
N PRO A 784 -48.52 83.00 36.48
CA PRO A 784 -48.04 84.12 37.29
C PRO A 784 -48.83 85.40 36.98
N ASN A 785 -48.97 86.25 38.00
CA ASN A 785 -49.56 87.58 37.90
C ASN A 785 -48.68 88.51 37.04
N GLY A 786 -48.92 88.53 35.74
CA GLY A 786 -48.40 89.56 34.82
C GLY A 786 -49.27 90.81 34.84
N ALA A 787 -49.13 91.67 33.82
CA ALA A 787 -49.90 92.92 33.63
C ALA A 787 -51.44 92.73 33.60
N VAL A 788 -51.91 91.50 33.50
CA VAL A 788 -53.31 91.09 33.66
C VAL A 788 -53.43 90.40 35.02
N SER A 789 -54.02 91.06 36.02
CA SER A 789 -54.08 90.60 37.41
C SER A 789 -55.11 89.48 37.65
N VAL A 790 -55.03 88.39 36.88
CA VAL A 790 -55.92 87.23 37.01
C VAL A 790 -55.10 86.01 37.42
N ALA A 791 -55.03 85.75 38.72
CA ALA A 791 -54.50 84.49 39.24
C ALA A 791 -55.55 83.40 39.08
N GLN A 792 -55.42 82.55 38.07
CA GLN A 792 -56.22 81.33 37.95
C GLN A 792 -55.33 80.10 37.83
N ASN A 793 -55.84 78.98 38.36
CA ASN A 793 -55.26 77.68 38.15
C ASN A 793 -55.45 77.30 36.67
N ALA A 794 -54.41 77.42 35.86
CA ALA A 794 -54.44 77.03 34.45
C ALA A 794 -54.09 75.54 34.25
N GLY A 795 -53.76 74.84 35.34
CA GLY A 795 -53.57 73.39 35.40
C GLY A 795 -54.86 72.65 35.71
N GLY A 796 -54.88 71.33 35.47
CA GLY A 796 -56.06 70.50 35.59
C GLY A 796 -55.79 69.01 35.37
N VAL A 797 -56.84 68.22 35.42
CA VAL A 797 -56.81 66.81 35.02
C VAL A 797 -56.85 66.76 33.50
N HIS A 798 -55.94 66.01 32.88
CA HIS A 798 -56.02 65.69 31.46
C HIS A 798 -56.18 64.18 31.26
N VAL A 799 -56.96 63.81 30.25
CA VAL A 799 -57.17 62.43 29.81
C VAL A 799 -56.81 62.35 28.34
N ILE A 800 -55.84 61.50 28.00
CA ILE A 800 -55.28 61.35 26.68
C ILE A 800 -55.47 59.91 26.23
N VAL A 801 -55.82 59.73 24.96
CA VAL A 801 -55.71 58.44 24.26
C VAL A 801 -54.76 58.59 23.08
N GLY A 802 -53.96 57.57 22.81
CA GLY A 802 -52.92 57.68 21.80
C GLY A 802 -52.30 56.37 21.38
N TYR A 803 -51.23 56.49 20.58
CA TYR A 803 -50.40 55.38 20.16
C TYR A 803 -48.95 55.60 20.60
N ARG A 804 -48.27 54.50 20.96
CA ARG A 804 -46.85 54.41 21.29
C ARG A 804 -46.18 53.49 20.27
N LEU A 805 -45.07 53.92 19.69
CA LEU A 805 -44.15 53.09 18.92
C LEU A 805 -43.06 52.58 19.87
N LEU A 806 -42.89 51.26 19.96
CA LEU A 806 -41.96 50.59 20.86
C LEU A 806 -40.68 50.22 20.11
N TYR A 807 -39.52 50.67 20.61
CA TYR A 807 -38.19 50.47 20.01
C TYR A 807 -37.31 49.50 20.79
#